data_AF-A0A7L5A0V6-F1
#
_entry.id   AF-A0A7L5A0V6-F1
#
_cell.length_a   1.000
_cell.length_b   1.000
_cell.length_c   1.000
_cell.angle_alpha   90.00
_cell.angle_beta   90.00
_cell.angle_gamma   90.00
#
_symmetry.space_group_name_H-M   'P 1'
#
loop_
_entity.id
_entity.type
_entity.pdbx_description
1 polymer ?
#
loop_
_entity_poly.entity_id
_entity_poly.type
_entity_poly.pdbx_seq_one_letter_code
_entity_poly.pdbx_strand_id
1 'polypeptide(L)'
;MSSFFNTKVESLRGMDTRRADVLRKELNIVTYGDLIQHYPFRYLDRTQIYHAVDLHDDLPMVQVKGTVRTKELLGEGHKQRLIAQLHDESGTVELVWFKGVKWFEKMVKNHQEYVAFGKPASFNGKPQMVHPELEEVSEQKPGASFLQPVYSSTDKLRNFHLDSKGLSRLLSAVLKLAAPHFHETLSPELLQRYALMPKAEAMQQIHFPQSTELLQAARFRLKFEELFYIQLKLLRQRTQRKIELAGQIFDKVPSLVHFYKNILPFDLTGAQKRVIHDIYKDFCAGKQMNRLLQGDVGSGKTIVAFIAMLIAADNGAQSCMMAPTEILADQHYEGLKKFADMLGLKIGLLTGSTRTAARRVLHEQLRSGELHMLVGTHALLEDVVQFKNLGLTIMDEQHRFGVAQRSKLWQKNPNVIPHVLVMTATPIPRTLAMTLYGDLDVSVIDELPAGRKPIVTVHRFDSNRLKVFEFMRQQIREGRQVYVVYPLIEESEAMADYKDLMDGYESVTRAFPEYQVSIVHGRMTAGEKDAEMQRFIQRQTQIMVATTVIEVGVNVPNASVMVIESAERFGLSQLHQLRGRVGRGADQSYCVLMTGYKLSKDTRTRLETMVRTNNGFEIADIDLKLRGPGDLMGTQQSGVLDLLIADLAKDGKILAESRAAAQELLNDDPDLSKPLNANIRQHILSLPATAVNWSRIS
;
A
#
# COMPACT_ATOMS: atom_id res chain seq x y z
N MET A 1 2.72 38.98 6.06
CA MET A 1 3.74 38.75 7.11
C MET A 1 4.03 37.25 7.15
N SER A 2 5.29 36.82 7.05
CA SER A 2 5.63 35.40 7.17
C SER A 2 5.15 34.87 8.52
N SER A 3 4.38 33.77 8.54
CA SER A 3 3.99 33.13 9.80
C SER A 3 5.25 32.72 10.57
N PHE A 4 5.20 32.74 11.91
CA PHE A 4 6.33 32.32 12.75
C PHE A 4 6.93 30.98 12.32
N PHE A 5 6.09 30.03 11.89
CA PHE A 5 6.49 28.70 11.42
C PHE A 5 7.23 28.70 10.09
N ASN A 6 7.08 29.72 9.24
CA ASN A 6 7.81 29.87 7.98
C ASN A 6 9.21 30.48 8.16
N THR A 7 9.60 30.80 9.39
CA THR A 7 10.94 31.31 9.70
C THR A 7 11.97 30.22 9.43
N LYS A 8 13.09 30.57 8.77
CA LYS A 8 14.16 29.62 8.45
C LYS A 8 14.84 29.11 9.72
N VAL A 9 15.27 27.84 9.72
CA VAL A 9 16.03 27.25 10.84
C VAL A 9 17.36 27.95 11.13
N GLU A 10 17.91 28.69 10.16
CA GLU A 10 19.13 29.50 10.29
C GLU A 10 19.02 30.57 11.39
N SER A 11 17.82 31.07 11.71
CA SER A 11 17.65 32.06 12.77
C SER A 11 17.65 31.46 14.18
N LEU A 12 17.75 30.13 14.30
CA LEU A 12 17.78 29.48 15.59
C LEU A 12 19.15 29.63 16.27
N ARG A 13 19.16 29.95 17.57
CA ARG A 13 20.39 30.04 18.33
C ARG A 13 21.10 28.67 18.37
N GLY A 14 22.32 28.60 17.84
CA GLY A 14 23.10 27.37 17.73
C GLY A 14 23.03 26.66 16.38
N MET A 15 22.30 27.23 15.41
CA MET A 15 22.31 26.84 14.00
C MET A 15 23.29 27.73 13.23
N ASP A 16 24.32 27.15 12.64
CA ASP A 16 25.15 27.83 11.64
C ASP A 16 24.65 27.49 10.22
N THR A 17 25.10 28.26 9.23
CA THR A 17 24.70 28.06 7.82
C THR A 17 25.02 26.66 7.31
N ARG A 18 26.13 26.07 7.77
CA ARG A 18 26.53 24.71 7.40
C ARG A 18 25.60 23.64 7.97
N ARG A 19 25.20 23.73 9.24
CA ARG A 19 24.23 22.82 9.87
C ARG A 19 22.85 22.94 9.23
N ALA A 20 22.42 24.16 8.90
CA ALA A 20 21.15 24.41 8.22
C ALA A 20 21.13 23.76 6.82
N ASP A 21 22.21 23.91 6.06
CA ASP A 21 22.35 23.29 4.73
C ASP A 21 22.30 21.76 4.79
N VAL A 22 22.91 21.14 5.81
CA VAL A 22 22.89 19.67 5.97
C VAL A 22 21.49 19.19 6.37
N LEU A 23 20.78 19.87 7.28
CA LEU A 23 19.38 19.55 7.61
C LEU A 23 18.47 19.63 6.39
N ARG A 24 18.65 20.68 5.57
CA ARG A 24 17.89 20.87 4.34
C ARG A 24 18.17 19.76 3.33
N LYS A 25 19.43 19.37 3.12
CA LYS A 25 19.79 18.34 2.11
C LYS A 25 19.40 16.93 2.53
N GLU A 26 19.52 16.61 3.82
CA GLU A 26 19.36 15.23 4.31
C GLU A 26 17.94 14.94 4.81
N LEU A 27 17.26 15.93 5.40
CA LEU A 27 15.91 15.76 5.98
C LEU A 27 14.87 16.68 5.37
N ASN A 28 15.23 17.51 4.37
CA ASN A 28 14.34 18.52 3.78
C ASN A 28 13.74 19.52 4.78
N ILE A 29 14.42 19.75 5.91
CA ILE A 29 13.99 20.68 6.96
C ILE A 29 14.55 22.07 6.66
N VAL A 30 13.68 23.05 6.40
CA VAL A 30 14.07 24.43 6.05
C VAL A 30 13.56 25.44 7.06
N THR A 31 12.37 25.20 7.61
CA THR A 31 11.64 26.15 8.46
C THR A 31 11.45 25.63 9.89
N TYR A 32 11.03 26.53 10.80
CA TYR A 32 10.64 26.15 12.15
C TYR A 32 9.48 25.14 12.14
N GLY A 33 8.52 25.28 11.22
CA GLY A 33 7.43 24.33 11.01
C GLY A 33 7.96 22.93 10.68
N ASP A 34 8.84 22.82 9.68
CA ASP A 34 9.41 21.53 9.26
C ASP A 34 10.15 20.85 10.41
N LEU A 35 10.91 21.62 11.19
CA LEU A 35 11.66 21.09 12.32
C LEU A 35 10.73 20.58 13.42
N ILE A 36 9.69 21.34 13.77
CA ILE A 36 8.67 20.96 14.76
C ILE A 36 7.86 19.73 14.29
N GLN A 37 7.68 19.54 12.99
CA GLN A 37 6.98 18.37 12.45
C GLN A 37 7.88 17.14 12.28
N HIS A 38 9.17 17.24 12.60
CA HIS A 38 10.10 16.11 12.62
C HIS A 38 9.88 15.27 13.89
N TYR A 39 8.85 14.41 13.88
CA TYR A 39 8.44 13.65 15.05
C TYR A 39 9.43 12.53 15.43
N PRO A 40 9.52 12.17 16.73
CA PRO A 40 10.33 11.03 17.17
C PRO A 40 9.72 9.70 16.70
N PHE A 41 10.54 8.80 16.14
CA PHE A 41 10.09 7.47 15.71
C PHE A 41 10.07 6.45 16.86
N ARG A 42 10.83 6.71 17.94
CA ARG A 42 10.87 5.88 19.15
C ARG A 42 11.07 6.77 20.38
N TYR A 43 10.68 6.24 21.53
CA TYR A 43 10.86 6.86 22.84
C TYR A 43 11.60 5.85 23.69
N LEU A 44 12.65 6.30 24.37
CA LEU A 44 13.42 5.49 25.30
C LEU A 44 12.97 5.83 26.71
N ASP A 45 12.51 4.81 27.42
CA ASP A 45 12.21 4.94 28.82
C ASP A 45 13.53 4.98 29.61
N ARG A 46 13.74 6.09 30.31
CA ARG A 46 14.88 6.36 31.19
C ARG A 46 14.39 6.70 32.61
N THR A 47 13.21 6.20 32.98
CA THR A 47 12.65 6.42 34.33
C THR A 47 12.98 5.27 35.27
N GLN A 48 13.11 4.06 34.73
CA GLN A 48 13.39 2.87 35.51
C GLN A 48 14.90 2.61 35.58
N ILE A 49 15.41 2.64 36.80
CA ILE A 49 16.76 2.17 37.14
C ILE A 49 16.63 0.70 37.53
N TYR A 50 17.31 -0.17 36.79
CA TYR A 50 17.37 -1.60 37.03
C TYR A 50 18.56 -1.92 37.94
N HIS A 51 18.37 -2.94 38.77
CA HIS A 51 19.46 -3.53 39.54
C HIS A 51 20.32 -4.43 38.64
N ALA A 52 21.61 -4.51 38.91
CA ALA A 52 22.56 -5.33 38.18
C ALA A 52 22.14 -6.82 38.11
N VAL A 53 21.50 -7.33 39.16
CA VAL A 53 21.03 -8.72 39.24
C VAL A 53 19.84 -9.01 38.32
N ASP A 54 19.03 -8.00 37.99
CA ASP A 54 17.83 -8.16 37.18
C ASP A 54 18.13 -8.12 35.67
N LEU A 55 19.39 -7.93 35.29
CA LEU A 55 19.79 -7.81 33.90
C LEU A 55 19.83 -9.16 33.18
N HIS A 56 19.07 -9.27 32.11
CA HIS A 56 19.08 -10.41 31.20
C HIS A 56 18.97 -9.97 29.74
N ASP A 57 19.38 -10.83 28.82
CA ASP A 57 19.60 -10.51 27.40
C ASP A 57 18.32 -10.10 26.63
N ASP A 58 17.16 -10.49 27.16
CA ASP A 58 15.84 -10.19 26.59
C ASP A 58 15.33 -8.78 26.97
N LEU A 59 15.96 -8.10 27.94
CA LEU A 59 15.59 -6.74 28.27
C LEU A 59 15.92 -5.78 27.11
N PRO A 60 15.12 -4.70 26.94
CA PRO A 60 15.45 -3.61 26.02
C PRO A 60 16.67 -2.83 26.54
N MET A 61 16.89 -1.60 26.06
CA MET A 61 17.91 -0.73 26.67
C MET A 61 17.42 -0.29 28.04
N VAL A 62 18.26 -0.45 29.06
CA VAL A 62 17.93 -0.17 30.47
C VAL A 62 18.96 0.77 31.07
N GLN A 63 18.58 1.43 32.17
CA GLN A 63 19.50 2.21 32.98
C GLN A 63 19.94 1.43 34.21
N VAL A 64 21.22 1.49 34.53
CA VAL A 64 21.80 0.95 35.76
C VAL A 64 22.59 2.07 36.43
N LYS A 65 22.30 2.30 37.70
CA LYS A 65 23.04 3.26 38.53
C LYS A 65 24.03 2.49 39.40
N GLY A 66 25.29 2.91 39.41
CA GLY A 66 26.28 2.31 40.29
C GLY A 66 27.57 3.10 40.37
N THR A 67 28.49 2.64 41.21
CA THR A 67 29.82 3.20 41.35
C THR A 67 30.81 2.39 40.52
N VAL A 68 31.62 3.06 39.71
CA VAL A 68 32.70 2.38 38.97
C VAL A 68 33.82 2.02 39.92
N ARG A 69 34.04 0.73 40.19
CA ARG A 69 35.10 0.27 41.11
C ARG A 69 36.46 0.20 40.43
N THR A 70 36.49 -0.49 39.30
CA THR A 70 37.71 -0.77 38.53
C THR A 70 37.49 -0.42 37.07
N LYS A 71 38.57 0.01 36.41
CA LYS A 71 38.65 0.15 34.95
C LYS A 71 39.94 -0.50 34.47
N GLU A 72 39.83 -1.32 33.44
CA GLU A 72 40.92 -2.08 32.86
C GLU A 72 40.94 -1.89 31.34
N LEU A 73 42.14 -1.71 30.80
CA LEU A 73 42.37 -1.61 29.37
C LEU A 73 42.99 -2.93 28.90
N LEU A 74 42.25 -3.70 28.09
CA LEU A 74 42.65 -5.03 27.66
C LEU A 74 42.93 -5.05 26.15
N GLY A 75 43.99 -5.77 25.76
CA GLY A 75 44.41 -5.97 24.36
C GLY A 75 45.49 -5.00 23.87
N GLU A 76 46.04 -5.27 22.68
CA GLU A 76 47.09 -4.48 22.02
C GLU A 76 46.63 -3.92 20.66
N GLY A 77 47.07 -2.70 20.32
CA GLY A 77 46.82 -2.06 19.03
C GLY A 77 45.33 -1.89 18.70
N HIS A 78 44.91 -2.29 17.49
CA HIS A 78 43.53 -2.17 17.00
C HIS A 78 42.51 -3.08 17.69
N LYS A 79 42.94 -3.99 18.58
CA LYS A 79 42.06 -4.87 19.38
C LYS A 79 41.88 -4.40 20.82
N GLN A 80 42.30 -3.18 21.16
CA GLN A 80 42.11 -2.61 22.49
C GLN A 80 40.62 -2.42 22.83
N ARG A 81 40.27 -2.78 24.06
CA ARG A 81 38.95 -2.53 24.65
C ARG A 81 39.10 -2.01 26.08
N LEU A 82 38.23 -1.08 26.47
CA LEU A 82 38.09 -0.62 27.84
C LEU A 82 36.96 -1.41 28.51
N ILE A 83 37.21 -1.94 29.70
CA ILE A 83 36.21 -2.56 30.56
C ILE A 83 36.14 -1.77 31.86
N ALA A 84 34.96 -1.30 32.26
CA ALA A 84 34.72 -0.70 33.56
C ALA A 84 33.69 -1.52 34.34
N GLN A 85 33.98 -1.85 35.60
CA GLN A 85 33.05 -2.56 36.46
C GLN A 85 32.18 -1.57 37.23
N LEU A 86 30.92 -1.49 36.83
CA LEU A 86 29.90 -0.71 37.51
C LEU A 86 29.27 -1.59 38.59
N HIS A 87 29.36 -1.17 39.85
CA HIS A 87 28.84 -1.92 40.99
C HIS A 87 27.66 -1.18 41.60
N ASP A 88 26.53 -1.87 41.79
CA ASP A 88 25.36 -1.38 42.50
C ASP A 88 25.12 -2.20 43.78
N GLU A 89 24.02 -1.99 44.50
CA GLU A 89 23.76 -2.74 45.74
C GLU A 89 23.48 -4.24 45.52
N SER A 90 23.14 -4.65 44.29
CA SER A 90 22.72 -6.00 43.94
C SER A 90 23.80 -6.86 43.28
N GLY A 91 24.79 -6.24 42.63
CA GLY A 91 25.77 -6.95 41.83
C GLY A 91 26.73 -6.04 41.04
N THR A 92 27.36 -6.62 40.02
CA THR A 92 28.35 -5.93 39.18
C THR A 92 28.02 -6.14 37.71
N VAL A 93 28.12 -5.07 36.92
CA VAL A 93 27.91 -5.06 35.47
C VAL A 93 29.20 -4.57 34.78
N GLU A 94 29.64 -5.30 33.75
CA GLU A 94 30.81 -4.91 32.96
C GLU A 94 30.41 -3.98 31.81
N LEU A 95 30.92 -2.74 31.81
CA LEU A 95 30.72 -1.78 30.72
C LEU A 95 31.90 -1.88 29.76
N VAL A 96 31.64 -2.17 28.47
CA VAL A 96 32.69 -2.52 27.50
C VAL A 96 32.67 -1.55 26.31
N TRP A 97 33.82 -0.95 25.98
CA TRP A 97 33.99 -0.11 24.77
C TRP A 97 35.10 -0.64 23.87
N PHE A 98 34.77 -0.94 22.61
CA PHE A 98 35.72 -1.35 21.55
C PHE A 98 36.18 -0.18 20.67
N LYS A 99 35.48 0.95 20.73
CA LYS A 99 35.70 2.19 19.95
C LYS A 99 35.74 3.37 20.90
N GLY A 100 36.59 4.36 20.62
CA GLY A 100 36.70 5.56 21.46
C GLY A 100 37.36 5.30 22.82
N VAL A 101 38.13 4.21 22.96
CA VAL A 101 38.79 3.76 24.20
C VAL A 101 39.48 4.91 24.95
N LYS A 102 40.33 5.69 24.27
CA LYS A 102 41.07 6.83 24.86
C LYS A 102 40.16 7.94 25.42
N TRP A 103 38.96 8.12 24.87
CA TRP A 103 38.01 9.13 25.33
C TRP A 103 37.31 8.66 26.62
N PHE A 104 36.77 7.44 26.60
CA PHE A 104 36.12 6.83 27.77
C PHE A 104 37.11 6.58 28.91
N GLU A 105 38.37 6.23 28.62
CA GLU A 105 39.40 6.05 29.63
C GLU A 105 39.67 7.32 30.45
N LYS A 106 39.56 8.50 29.80
CA LYS A 106 39.68 9.81 30.46
C LYS A 106 38.39 10.23 31.16
N MET A 107 37.23 9.92 30.57
CA MET A 107 35.93 10.30 31.11
C MET A 107 35.55 9.50 32.35
N VAL A 108 35.80 8.18 32.32
CA VAL A 108 35.43 7.26 33.40
C VAL A 108 36.48 7.30 34.50
N LYS A 109 36.07 7.76 35.68
CA LYS A 109 36.91 7.79 36.88
C LYS A 109 36.48 6.70 37.86
N ASN A 110 37.46 6.10 38.51
CA ASN A 110 37.18 5.14 39.58
C ASN A 110 36.55 5.87 40.77
N HIS A 111 35.66 5.17 41.46
CA HIS A 111 35.01 5.59 42.71
C HIS A 111 34.04 6.77 42.53
N GLN A 112 33.56 6.98 41.31
CA GLN A 112 32.47 7.91 41.01
C GLN A 112 31.19 7.14 40.64
N GLU A 113 30.05 7.74 40.98
CA GLU A 113 28.74 7.22 40.57
C GLU A 113 28.40 7.66 39.15
N TYR A 114 27.96 6.69 38.35
CA TYR A 114 27.47 6.91 37.01
C TYR A 114 26.12 6.21 36.81
N VAL A 115 25.33 6.75 35.89
CA VAL A 115 24.20 6.04 35.28
C VAL A 115 24.65 5.55 33.91
N ALA A 116 24.69 4.23 33.74
CA ALA A 116 24.95 3.58 32.47
C ALA A 116 23.62 3.25 31.78
N PHE A 117 23.47 3.66 30.52
CA PHE A 117 22.33 3.30 29.69
C PHE A 117 22.78 2.49 28.48
N GLY A 118 22.27 1.27 28.35
CA GLY A 118 22.71 0.36 27.30
C GLY A 118 21.82 -0.86 27.19
N LYS A 119 22.04 -1.66 26.14
CA LYS A 119 21.43 -2.99 26.05
C LYS A 119 22.23 -3.96 26.92
N PRO A 120 21.61 -4.67 27.88
CA PRO A 120 22.27 -5.71 28.63
C PRO A 120 22.53 -6.91 27.71
N ALA A 121 23.67 -7.55 27.91
CA ALA A 121 24.07 -8.78 27.25
C ALA A 121 24.84 -9.64 28.25
N SER A 122 24.77 -10.96 28.11
CA SER A 122 25.52 -11.88 28.93
C SER A 122 26.76 -12.35 28.18
N PHE A 123 27.92 -12.29 28.83
CA PHE A 123 29.16 -12.85 28.31
C PHE A 123 29.89 -13.59 29.42
N ASN A 124 30.19 -14.86 29.18
CA ASN A 124 30.75 -15.78 30.19
C ASN A 124 29.94 -15.80 31.51
N GLY A 125 28.62 -15.68 31.42
CA GLY A 125 27.72 -15.71 32.58
C GLY A 125 27.71 -14.43 33.42
N LYS A 126 28.38 -13.36 32.98
CA LYS A 126 28.33 -12.04 33.62
C LYS A 126 27.50 -11.06 32.79
N PRO A 127 26.70 -10.20 33.44
CA PRO A 127 26.01 -9.12 32.75
C PRO A 127 27.01 -8.07 32.30
N GLN A 128 26.94 -7.71 31.03
CA GLN A 128 27.74 -6.67 30.41
C GLN A 128 26.86 -5.73 29.57
N MET A 129 27.34 -4.50 29.36
CA MET A 129 26.77 -3.57 28.39
C MET A 129 27.86 -3.15 27.43
N VAL A 130 27.62 -3.35 26.13
CA VAL A 130 28.54 -2.95 25.08
C VAL A 130 28.19 -1.55 24.60
N HIS A 131 29.16 -0.63 24.64
CA HIS A 131 29.01 0.77 24.27
C HIS A 131 27.85 1.51 24.98
N PRO A 132 27.73 1.43 26.33
CA PRO A 132 26.70 2.18 27.04
C PRO A 132 26.99 3.67 27.02
N GLU A 133 25.92 4.46 27.03
CA GLU A 133 26.00 5.88 27.36
C GLU A 133 26.21 6.03 28.87
N LEU A 134 27.19 6.84 29.28
CA LEU A 134 27.49 7.11 30.67
C LEU A 134 27.22 8.58 30.97
N GLU A 135 26.49 8.82 32.05
CA GLU A 135 26.21 10.16 32.59
C GLU A 135 26.62 10.18 34.07
N GLU A 136 27.36 11.23 34.49
CA GLU A 136 27.68 11.42 35.91
C GLU A 136 26.41 11.80 36.68
N VAL A 137 26.21 11.21 37.87
CA VAL A 137 25.00 11.48 38.69
C VAL A 137 24.92 12.96 39.09
N SER A 138 26.06 13.64 39.23
CA SER A 138 26.17 15.09 39.51
C SER A 138 25.62 15.99 38.38
N GLU A 139 25.54 15.48 37.14
CA GLU A 139 25.06 16.22 35.97
C GLU A 139 23.56 16.02 35.69
N GLN A 140 22.85 15.20 36.49
CA GLN A 140 21.41 15.03 36.33
C GLN A 140 20.68 16.34 36.61
N LYS A 141 20.24 16.99 35.53
CA LYS A 141 19.37 18.16 35.63
C LYS A 141 17.99 17.73 36.13
N PRO A 142 17.44 18.37 37.18
CA PRO A 142 16.04 18.18 37.53
C PRO A 142 15.17 18.59 36.34
N GLY A 143 14.43 17.63 35.77
CA GLY A 143 13.65 17.81 34.54
C GLY A 143 14.04 16.90 33.37
N ALA A 144 14.83 15.84 33.57
CA ALA A 144 14.98 14.78 32.58
C ALA A 144 13.58 14.24 32.20
N SER A 145 13.25 14.32 30.91
CA SER A 145 11.93 13.91 30.38
C SER A 145 11.69 12.42 30.67
N PHE A 146 10.47 12.11 31.11
CA PHE A 146 10.00 10.76 31.44
C PHE A 146 10.31 9.75 30.30
N LEU A 147 10.15 10.16 29.04
CA LEU A 147 10.65 9.38 27.90
C LEU A 147 11.53 10.25 27.01
N GLN A 148 12.73 9.78 26.71
CA GLN A 148 13.63 10.48 25.80
C GLN A 148 13.22 10.22 24.34
N PRO A 149 12.92 11.25 23.55
CA PRO A 149 12.59 11.10 22.13
C PRO A 149 13.82 10.67 21.32
N VAL A 150 13.61 9.78 20.36
CA VAL A 150 14.61 9.35 19.37
C VAL A 150 14.18 9.81 17.98
N TYR A 151 15.02 10.64 17.37
CA TYR A 151 14.80 11.22 16.04
C TYR A 151 15.64 10.52 14.98
N SER A 152 15.09 10.42 13.77
CA SER A 152 15.82 9.92 12.61
C SER A 152 16.96 10.90 12.27
N SER A 153 18.18 10.38 12.11
CA SER A 153 19.39 11.14 11.78
C SER A 153 20.29 10.29 10.88
N THR A 154 21.01 10.94 9.96
CA THR A 154 21.96 10.30 9.04
C THR A 154 23.40 10.41 9.55
N ASP A 155 24.31 9.57 9.06
CA ASP A 155 25.73 9.63 9.48
C ASP A 155 26.37 11.01 9.21
N LYS A 156 25.95 11.66 8.12
CA LYS A 156 26.39 13.04 7.82
C LYS A 156 25.89 14.03 8.86
N LEU A 157 24.63 13.95 9.28
CA LEU A 157 24.09 14.79 10.35
C LEU A 157 24.83 14.57 11.68
N ARG A 158 25.19 13.32 11.98
CA ARG A 158 25.95 12.98 13.18
C ARG A 158 27.30 13.71 13.25
N ASN A 159 27.99 13.85 12.11
CA ASN A 159 29.26 14.58 12.04
C ASN A 159 29.12 16.08 12.38
N PHE A 160 27.93 16.65 12.21
CA PHE A 160 27.61 18.03 12.57
C PHE A 160 26.93 18.16 13.94
N HIS A 161 27.02 17.15 14.81
CA HIS A 161 26.36 17.10 16.12
C HIS A 161 24.83 17.28 16.01
N LEU A 162 24.24 16.83 14.90
CA LEU A 162 22.79 16.77 14.67
C LEU A 162 22.32 15.31 14.77
N ASP A 163 22.86 14.62 15.76
CA ASP A 163 22.35 13.33 16.22
C ASP A 163 21.02 13.52 16.97
N SER A 164 20.42 12.44 17.46
CA SER A 164 19.13 12.52 18.17
C SER A 164 19.16 13.50 19.36
N LYS A 165 20.28 13.59 20.10
CA LYS A 165 20.45 14.55 21.19
C LYS A 165 20.54 15.99 20.67
N GLY A 166 21.31 16.22 19.60
CA GLY A 166 21.40 17.52 18.93
C GLY A 166 20.05 18.02 18.42
N LEU A 167 19.30 17.18 17.70
CA LEU A 167 17.95 17.49 17.21
C LEU A 167 16.99 17.77 18.36
N SER A 168 17.02 16.96 19.42
CA SER A 168 16.20 17.18 20.61
C SER A 168 16.46 18.55 21.26
N ARG A 169 17.71 19.01 21.34
CA ARG A 169 18.02 20.35 21.89
C ARG A 169 17.46 21.48 21.03
N LEU A 170 17.60 21.37 19.70
CA LEU A 170 17.05 22.35 18.76
C LEU A 170 15.52 22.40 18.89
N LEU A 171 14.87 21.25 18.90
CA LEU A 171 13.42 21.13 19.09
C LEU A 171 12.94 21.73 20.41
N SER A 172 13.64 21.48 21.52
CA SER A 172 13.30 22.10 22.81
C SER A 172 13.39 23.62 22.76
N ALA A 173 14.41 24.17 22.08
CA ALA A 173 14.56 25.62 21.93
C ALA A 173 13.45 26.22 21.05
N VAL A 174 13.14 25.58 19.92
CA VAL A 174 12.08 26.02 19.00
C VAL A 174 10.71 25.94 19.67
N LEU A 175 10.38 24.83 20.34
CA LEU A 175 9.07 24.61 20.95
C LEU A 175 8.75 25.64 22.05
N LYS A 176 9.76 26.11 22.79
CA LYS A 176 9.60 27.21 23.75
C LYS A 176 9.23 28.53 23.07
N LEU A 177 9.84 28.82 21.93
CA LEU A 177 9.52 30.01 21.14
C LEU A 177 8.17 29.87 20.41
N ALA A 178 7.79 28.65 20.03
CA ALA A 178 6.57 28.35 19.28
C ALA A 178 5.31 28.33 20.13
N ALA A 179 5.42 28.11 21.45
CA ALA A 179 4.30 27.98 22.39
C ALA A 179 3.17 29.02 22.20
N PRO A 180 3.43 30.34 22.13
CA PRO A 180 2.37 31.34 21.95
C PRO A 180 1.79 31.41 20.54
N HIS A 181 2.41 30.74 19.56
CA HIS A 181 2.00 30.77 18.15
C HIS A 181 1.17 29.55 17.75
N PHE A 182 1.04 28.54 18.62
CA PHE A 182 0.15 27.42 18.37
C PHE A 182 -1.31 27.85 18.55
N HIS A 183 -2.02 27.93 17.43
CA HIS A 183 -3.47 28.13 17.42
C HIS A 183 -4.18 26.80 17.23
N GLU A 184 -5.34 26.67 17.86
CA GLU A 184 -6.20 25.51 17.67
C GLU A 184 -6.72 25.47 16.23
N THR A 185 -6.75 24.27 15.66
CA THR A 185 -7.10 24.02 14.26
C THR A 185 -8.47 23.39 14.12
N LEU A 186 -8.84 22.52 15.06
CA LEU A 186 -10.13 21.85 15.08
C LEU A 186 -11.21 22.72 15.75
N SER A 187 -12.47 22.40 15.51
CA SER A 187 -13.59 23.06 16.20
C SER A 187 -13.68 22.57 17.66
N PRO A 188 -14.20 23.40 18.58
CA PRO A 188 -14.40 22.98 19.98
C PRO A 188 -15.27 21.72 20.12
N GLU A 189 -16.25 21.56 19.23
CA GLU A 189 -17.13 20.38 19.19
C GLU A 189 -16.36 19.10 18.89
N LEU A 190 -15.46 19.12 17.89
CA LEU A 190 -14.60 17.99 17.58
C LEU A 190 -13.66 17.67 18.75
N LEU A 191 -13.14 18.69 19.43
CA LEU A 191 -12.29 18.49 20.59
C LEU A 191 -13.02 17.75 21.72
N GLN A 192 -14.25 18.18 22.03
CA GLN A 192 -15.06 17.56 23.07
C GLN A 192 -15.51 16.14 22.70
N ARG A 193 -16.05 15.96 21.48
CA ARG A 193 -16.61 14.68 21.02
C ARG A 193 -15.59 13.55 21.00
N TYR A 194 -14.36 13.85 20.59
CA TYR A 194 -13.29 12.86 20.48
C TYR A 194 -12.27 12.93 21.64
N ALA A 195 -12.56 13.71 22.69
CA ALA A 195 -11.69 13.92 23.85
C ALA A 195 -10.24 14.26 23.46
N LEU A 196 -10.10 15.19 22.51
CA LEU A 196 -8.83 15.54 21.89
C LEU A 196 -8.06 16.56 22.71
N MET A 197 -6.77 16.30 22.93
CA MET A 197 -5.84 17.23 23.58
C MET A 197 -5.71 18.54 22.76
N PRO A 198 -5.57 19.72 23.40
CA PRO A 198 -5.29 20.97 22.70
C PRO A 198 -4.01 20.89 21.86
N LYS A 199 -3.97 21.57 20.70
CA LYS A 199 -2.84 21.47 19.77
C LYS A 199 -1.49 21.83 20.40
N ALA A 200 -1.42 22.92 21.18
CA ALA A 200 -0.18 23.36 21.80
C ALA A 200 0.39 22.29 22.75
N GLU A 201 -0.47 21.64 23.53
CA GLU A 201 -0.09 20.56 24.46
C GLU A 201 0.34 19.31 23.69
N ALA A 202 -0.39 18.92 22.65
CA ALA A 202 -0.04 17.76 21.84
C ALA A 202 1.34 17.90 21.19
N MET A 203 1.69 19.10 20.72
CA MET A 203 3.02 19.39 20.16
C MET A 203 4.13 19.37 21.22
N GLN A 204 3.87 19.69 22.48
CA GLN A 204 4.86 19.53 23.54
C GLN A 204 5.03 18.05 23.91
N GLN A 205 3.92 17.35 24.14
CA GLN A 205 3.90 15.97 24.64
C GLN A 205 4.39 14.95 23.60
N ILE A 206 4.24 15.22 22.29
CA ILE A 206 4.84 14.35 21.26
C ILE A 206 6.36 14.41 21.28
N HIS A 207 6.99 15.56 21.57
CA HIS A 207 8.45 15.64 21.61
C HIS A 207 9.01 15.33 22.99
N PHE A 208 8.35 15.79 24.04
CA PHE A 208 8.82 15.70 25.43
C PHE A 208 7.67 15.22 26.33
N PRO A 209 7.28 13.95 26.22
CA PRO A 209 6.18 13.41 27.00
C PRO A 209 6.52 13.39 28.49
N GLN A 210 5.51 13.75 29.30
CA GLN A 210 5.58 13.66 30.76
C GLN A 210 5.09 12.31 31.29
N SER A 211 4.26 11.60 30.52
CA SER A 211 3.79 10.26 30.84
C SER A 211 3.47 9.47 29.57
N THR A 212 3.31 8.15 29.68
CA THR A 212 2.91 7.32 28.53
C THR A 212 1.50 7.67 28.04
N GLU A 213 0.60 7.99 28.96
CA GLU A 213 -0.80 8.33 28.66
C GLU A 213 -0.89 9.63 27.86
N LEU A 214 -0.15 10.66 28.28
CA LEU A 214 -0.08 11.94 27.57
C LEU A 214 0.56 11.81 26.19
N LEU A 215 1.56 10.94 26.05
CA LEU A 215 2.14 10.61 24.74
C LEU A 215 1.11 9.98 23.81
N GLN A 216 0.32 9.02 24.30
CA GLN A 216 -0.72 8.38 23.50
C GLN A 216 -1.83 9.37 23.11
N ALA A 217 -2.25 10.23 24.04
CA ALA A 217 -3.22 11.29 23.76
C ALA A 217 -2.72 12.28 22.69
N ALA A 218 -1.45 12.69 22.78
CA ALA A 218 -0.81 13.56 21.80
C ALA A 218 -0.71 12.90 20.42
N ARG A 219 -0.27 11.62 20.37
CA ARG A 219 -0.24 10.84 19.12
C ARG A 219 -1.62 10.71 18.50
N PHE A 220 -2.63 10.37 19.30
CA PHE A 220 -4.00 10.26 18.82
C PHE A 220 -4.51 11.59 18.25
N ARG A 221 -4.30 12.70 18.99
CA ARG A 221 -4.67 14.05 18.56
C ARG A 221 -4.04 14.46 17.22
N LEU A 222 -2.74 14.23 17.06
CA LEU A 222 -2.01 14.65 15.86
C LEU A 222 -2.35 13.77 14.66
N LYS A 223 -2.48 12.45 14.87
CA LYS A 223 -2.94 11.52 13.83
C LYS A 223 -4.36 11.84 13.38
N PHE A 224 -5.27 12.10 14.33
CA PHE A 224 -6.64 12.46 14.01
C PHE A 224 -6.70 13.74 13.18
N GLU A 225 -5.95 14.78 13.56
CA GLU A 225 -5.90 16.05 12.82
C GLU A 225 -5.37 15.89 11.41
N GLU A 226 -4.23 15.20 11.26
CA GLU A 226 -3.63 14.93 9.95
C GLU A 226 -4.63 14.21 9.03
N LEU A 227 -5.22 13.10 9.51
CA LEU A 227 -6.19 12.32 8.74
C LEU A 227 -7.49 13.10 8.49
N PHE A 228 -7.96 13.89 9.45
CA PHE A 228 -9.15 14.72 9.31
C PHE A 228 -9.00 15.74 8.19
N TYR A 229 -7.89 16.48 8.14
CA TYR A 229 -7.68 17.47 7.08
C TYR A 229 -7.48 16.85 5.70
N ILE A 230 -6.81 15.69 5.63
CA ILE A 230 -6.71 14.91 4.39
C ILE A 230 -8.11 14.51 3.92
N GLN A 231 -8.94 13.92 4.79
CA GLN A 231 -10.30 13.50 4.43
C GLN A 231 -11.20 14.69 4.09
N LEU A 232 -11.13 15.79 4.83
CA LEU A 232 -11.90 17.01 4.56
C LEU A 232 -11.59 17.58 3.18
N LYS A 233 -10.30 17.66 2.81
CA LYS A 233 -9.86 18.11 1.49
C LYS A 233 -10.38 17.20 0.37
N LEU A 234 -10.24 15.88 0.53
CA LEU A 234 -10.71 14.89 -0.45
C LEU A 234 -12.23 14.93 -0.63
N LEU A 235 -12.99 14.97 0.47
CA LEU A 235 -14.45 15.03 0.43
C LEU A 235 -14.94 16.32 -0.21
N ARG A 236 -14.33 17.47 0.12
CA ARG A 236 -14.68 18.76 -0.49
C ARG A 236 -14.38 18.77 -1.99
N GLN A 237 -13.23 18.25 -2.42
CA GLN A 237 -12.90 18.08 -3.85
C GLN A 237 -13.91 17.19 -4.57
N ARG A 238 -14.32 16.07 -3.95
CA ARG A 238 -15.34 15.17 -4.49
C ARG A 238 -16.70 15.86 -4.62
N THR A 239 -17.13 16.63 -3.62
CA THR A 239 -18.36 17.41 -3.68
C THR A 239 -18.31 18.47 -4.78
N GLN A 240 -17.20 19.21 -4.88
CA GLN A 240 -17.01 20.22 -5.91
C GLN A 240 -17.04 19.62 -7.32
N ARG A 241 -16.36 18.50 -7.56
CA ARG A 241 -16.44 17.77 -8.83
C ARG A 241 -17.85 17.28 -9.16
N LYS A 242 -18.56 16.74 -8.17
CA LYS A 242 -19.97 16.33 -8.34
C LYS A 242 -20.87 17.50 -8.69
N ILE A 243 -20.51 18.73 -8.33
CA ILE A 243 -21.26 19.93 -8.69
C ILE A 243 -20.85 20.43 -10.10
N GLU A 244 -19.56 20.37 -10.44
CA GLU A 244 -19.02 20.96 -11.66
C GLU A 244 -19.11 20.05 -12.90
N LEU A 245 -19.13 18.71 -12.73
CA LEU A 245 -19.08 17.76 -13.84
C LEU A 245 -20.46 17.14 -14.10
N ALA A 246 -21.18 17.72 -15.07
CA ALA A 246 -22.42 17.15 -15.58
C ALA A 246 -22.16 15.77 -16.21
N GLY A 247 -23.05 14.83 -15.93
CA GLY A 247 -23.06 13.50 -16.54
C GLY A 247 -24.33 13.28 -17.36
N GLN A 248 -24.32 12.29 -18.25
CA GLN A 248 -25.55 11.88 -18.94
C GLN A 248 -26.49 11.21 -17.93
N ILE A 249 -27.80 11.27 -18.17
CA ILE A 249 -28.77 10.58 -17.32
C ILE A 249 -29.11 9.25 -17.99
N PHE A 250 -28.91 8.13 -17.28
CA PHE A 250 -29.37 6.82 -17.73
C PHE A 250 -30.45 6.26 -16.78
N ASP A 251 -31.71 6.45 -17.16
CA ASP A 251 -32.90 6.06 -16.38
C ASP A 251 -33.71 4.92 -17.04
N LYS A 252 -33.41 4.57 -18.30
CA LYS A 252 -34.03 3.45 -19.01
C LYS A 252 -33.22 2.17 -18.85
N VAL A 253 -33.92 1.06 -18.57
CA VAL A 253 -33.29 -0.27 -18.33
C VAL A 253 -33.99 -1.49 -18.99
N PRO A 254 -34.68 -1.38 -20.15
CA PRO A 254 -35.37 -2.53 -20.75
C PRO A 254 -34.46 -3.71 -21.10
N SER A 255 -33.25 -3.47 -21.62
CA SER A 255 -32.31 -4.54 -21.97
C SER A 255 -31.77 -5.24 -20.73
N LEU A 256 -31.53 -4.50 -19.64
CA LEU A 256 -31.15 -5.08 -18.36
C LEU A 256 -32.23 -6.02 -17.81
N VAL A 257 -33.49 -5.59 -17.82
CA VAL A 257 -34.61 -6.41 -17.32
C VAL A 257 -34.75 -7.69 -18.14
N HIS A 258 -34.65 -7.59 -19.47
CA HIS A 258 -34.69 -8.77 -20.34
C HIS A 258 -33.48 -9.69 -20.11
N PHE A 259 -32.28 -9.12 -20.02
CA PHE A 259 -31.04 -9.86 -19.79
C PHE A 259 -31.09 -10.66 -18.49
N TYR A 260 -31.50 -10.03 -17.39
CA TYR A 260 -31.58 -10.67 -16.08
C TYR A 260 -32.63 -11.78 -16.02
N LYS A 261 -33.79 -11.61 -16.68
CA LYS A 261 -34.88 -12.60 -16.64
C LYS A 261 -34.71 -13.77 -17.60
N ASN A 262 -34.15 -13.53 -18.79
CA ASN A 262 -34.25 -14.49 -19.90
C ASN A 262 -32.90 -15.00 -20.42
N ILE A 263 -31.80 -14.28 -20.19
CA ILE A 263 -30.50 -14.58 -20.82
C ILE A 263 -29.47 -15.02 -19.78
N LEU A 264 -29.46 -14.38 -18.61
CA LEU A 264 -28.46 -14.65 -17.58
C LEU A 264 -28.66 -16.06 -16.99
N PRO A 265 -27.68 -16.97 -17.10
CA PRO A 265 -27.86 -18.37 -16.73
C PRO A 265 -27.70 -18.65 -15.23
N PHE A 266 -27.47 -17.62 -14.41
CA PHE A 266 -27.25 -17.72 -12.97
C PHE A 266 -27.84 -16.49 -12.26
N ASP A 267 -28.17 -16.62 -10.97
CA ASP A 267 -28.58 -15.46 -10.18
C ASP A 267 -27.37 -14.63 -9.74
N LEU A 268 -27.57 -13.32 -9.66
CA LEU A 268 -26.58 -12.39 -9.13
C LEU A 268 -26.54 -12.47 -7.60
N THR A 269 -25.33 -12.38 -7.05
CA THR A 269 -25.10 -12.29 -5.60
C THR A 269 -25.73 -11.01 -5.01
N GLY A 270 -25.96 -10.99 -3.70
CA GLY A 270 -26.46 -9.80 -3.01
C GLY A 270 -25.52 -8.61 -3.16
N ALA A 271 -24.21 -8.90 -3.07
CA ALA A 271 -23.17 -7.89 -3.30
C ALA A 271 -23.20 -7.31 -4.73
N GLN A 272 -23.32 -8.15 -5.77
CA GLN A 272 -23.45 -7.68 -7.15
C GLN A 272 -24.71 -6.82 -7.36
N LYS A 273 -25.86 -7.25 -6.82
CA LYS A 273 -27.12 -6.49 -6.90
C LYS A 273 -27.00 -5.11 -6.24
N ARG A 274 -26.35 -5.03 -5.07
CA ARG A 274 -26.06 -3.77 -4.37
C ARG A 274 -25.18 -2.84 -5.21
N VAL A 275 -24.10 -3.36 -5.80
CA VAL A 275 -23.21 -2.56 -6.64
C VAL A 275 -23.92 -2.05 -7.90
N ILE A 276 -24.73 -2.88 -8.55
CA ILE A 276 -25.52 -2.45 -9.73
C ILE A 276 -26.49 -1.33 -9.33
N HIS A 277 -27.09 -1.42 -8.15
CA HIS A 277 -27.95 -0.36 -7.62
C HIS A 277 -27.19 0.95 -7.36
N ASP A 278 -25.97 0.88 -6.80
CA ASP A 278 -25.10 2.05 -6.62
C ASP A 278 -24.79 2.74 -7.95
N ILE A 279 -24.42 1.94 -8.98
CA ILE A 279 -24.13 2.43 -10.33
C ILE A 279 -25.37 3.10 -10.94
N TYR A 280 -26.53 2.44 -10.84
CA TYR A 280 -27.78 2.96 -11.38
C TYR A 280 -28.19 4.29 -10.72
N LYS A 281 -28.02 4.39 -9.39
CA LYS A 281 -28.28 5.63 -8.65
C LYS A 281 -27.41 6.78 -9.13
N ASP A 282 -26.13 6.53 -9.40
CA ASP A 282 -25.23 7.56 -9.93
C ASP A 282 -25.59 7.95 -11.36
N PHE A 283 -25.98 6.99 -12.21
CA PHE A 283 -26.46 7.28 -13.57
C PHE A 283 -27.73 8.13 -13.60
N CYS A 284 -28.60 8.01 -12.59
CA CYS A 284 -29.81 8.83 -12.49
C CYS A 284 -29.55 10.24 -11.92
N ALA A 285 -28.36 10.52 -11.38
CA ALA A 285 -28.10 11.74 -10.62
C ALA A 285 -27.84 12.99 -11.50
N GLY A 286 -27.69 12.83 -12.82
CA GLY A 286 -27.30 13.91 -13.74
C GLY A 286 -25.87 14.44 -13.55
N LYS A 287 -25.06 13.70 -12.78
CA LYS A 287 -23.67 14.03 -12.45
C LYS A 287 -22.76 12.93 -12.96
N GLN A 288 -21.50 13.26 -13.27
CA GLN A 288 -20.55 12.23 -13.70
C GLN A 288 -20.32 11.20 -12.57
N MET A 289 -20.73 9.94 -12.79
CA MET A 289 -20.24 8.81 -12.01
C MET A 289 -18.73 8.65 -12.18
N ASN A 290 -18.00 8.55 -11.05
CA ASN A 290 -16.58 8.24 -11.02
C ASN A 290 -16.33 7.22 -9.90
N ARG A 291 -16.38 5.93 -10.24
CA ARG A 291 -16.53 4.83 -9.27
C ARG A 291 -15.44 3.77 -9.42
N LEU A 292 -14.90 3.32 -8.30
CA LEU A 292 -14.02 2.17 -8.17
C LEU A 292 -14.82 0.95 -7.72
N LEU A 293 -14.95 -0.04 -8.61
CA LEU A 293 -15.49 -1.36 -8.34
C LEU A 293 -14.37 -2.31 -7.91
N GLN A 294 -14.39 -2.68 -6.63
CA GLN A 294 -13.48 -3.66 -6.05
C GLN A 294 -14.19 -4.99 -5.87
N GLY A 295 -13.45 -6.07 -6.06
CA GLY A 295 -13.93 -7.39 -5.74
C GLY A 295 -12.83 -8.41 -5.98
N ASP A 296 -12.93 -9.56 -5.32
CA ASP A 296 -11.94 -10.61 -5.48
C ASP A 296 -11.89 -11.15 -6.93
N VAL A 297 -10.80 -11.83 -7.30
CA VAL A 297 -10.68 -12.50 -8.60
C VAL A 297 -11.82 -13.49 -8.74
N GLY A 298 -12.66 -13.34 -9.77
CA GLY A 298 -13.82 -14.20 -10.00
C GLY A 298 -15.09 -13.83 -9.21
N SER A 299 -15.15 -12.67 -8.55
CA SER A 299 -16.38 -12.16 -7.91
C SER A 299 -17.46 -11.68 -8.89
N GLY A 300 -17.22 -11.76 -10.20
CA GLY A 300 -18.17 -11.31 -11.24
C GLY A 300 -18.13 -9.81 -11.55
N LYS A 301 -16.98 -9.14 -11.41
CA LYS A 301 -16.82 -7.73 -11.83
C LYS A 301 -17.20 -7.49 -13.29
N THR A 302 -16.82 -8.40 -14.19
CA THR A 302 -17.13 -8.30 -15.63
C THR A 302 -18.63 -8.31 -15.92
N ILE A 303 -19.45 -9.07 -15.18
CA ILE A 303 -20.90 -9.08 -15.41
C ILE A 303 -21.55 -7.78 -14.94
N VAL A 304 -21.06 -7.19 -13.84
CA VAL A 304 -21.49 -5.86 -13.37
C VAL A 304 -21.12 -4.78 -14.38
N ALA A 305 -19.90 -4.82 -14.94
CA ALA A 305 -19.47 -3.92 -16.00
C ALA A 305 -20.35 -4.02 -17.25
N PHE A 306 -20.67 -5.25 -17.69
CA PHE A 306 -21.56 -5.46 -18.83
C PHE A 306 -22.97 -4.91 -18.58
N ILE A 307 -23.53 -5.12 -17.40
CA ILE A 307 -24.82 -4.53 -17.01
C ILE A 307 -24.78 -3.00 -17.08
N ALA A 308 -23.69 -2.36 -16.63
CA ALA A 308 -23.53 -0.92 -16.78
C ALA A 308 -23.50 -0.48 -18.25
N MET A 309 -22.85 -1.26 -19.13
CA MET A 309 -22.83 -1.01 -20.58
C MET A 309 -24.23 -1.17 -21.22
N LEU A 310 -25.03 -2.14 -20.76
CA LEU A 310 -26.42 -2.32 -21.21
C LEU A 310 -27.29 -1.11 -20.87
N ILE A 311 -27.17 -0.59 -19.64
CA ILE A 311 -27.89 0.60 -19.22
C ILE A 311 -27.50 1.81 -20.09
N ALA A 312 -26.21 1.97 -20.40
CA ALA A 312 -25.77 3.04 -21.32
C ALA A 312 -26.39 2.88 -22.72
N ALA A 313 -26.41 1.66 -23.27
CA ALA A 313 -27.00 1.38 -24.59
C ALA A 313 -28.51 1.66 -24.64
N ASP A 314 -29.26 1.30 -23.59
CA ASP A 314 -30.70 1.59 -23.45
C ASP A 314 -31.03 3.09 -23.49
N ASN A 315 -30.05 3.94 -23.19
CA ASN A 315 -30.17 5.39 -23.17
C ASN A 315 -29.50 6.06 -24.38
N GLY A 316 -29.18 5.29 -25.43
CA GLY A 316 -28.61 5.80 -26.68
C GLY A 316 -27.16 6.28 -26.54
N ALA A 317 -26.46 5.85 -25.49
CA ALA A 317 -25.05 6.12 -25.29
C ALA A 317 -24.19 4.91 -25.68
N GLN A 318 -23.02 5.20 -26.23
CA GLN A 318 -21.97 4.23 -26.50
C GLN A 318 -21.11 4.04 -25.25
N SER A 319 -20.55 2.84 -25.11
CA SER A 319 -19.65 2.51 -24.01
C SER A 319 -18.35 1.87 -24.50
N CYS A 320 -17.28 2.07 -23.74
CA CYS A 320 -16.01 1.39 -24.01
C CYS A 320 -15.47 0.70 -22.76
N MET A 321 -14.78 -0.42 -22.97
CA MET A 321 -14.09 -1.20 -21.94
C MET A 321 -12.62 -1.38 -22.32
N MET A 322 -11.74 -0.79 -21.52
CA MET A 322 -10.29 -0.84 -21.72
C MET A 322 -9.67 -1.94 -20.85
N ALA A 323 -8.87 -2.79 -21.48
CA ALA A 323 -8.10 -3.86 -20.83
C ALA A 323 -6.58 -3.66 -21.01
N PRO A 324 -5.74 -4.11 -20.05
CA PRO A 324 -4.28 -3.89 -20.05
C PRO A 324 -3.52 -4.65 -21.15
N THR A 325 -4.08 -5.76 -21.64
CA THR A 325 -3.44 -6.62 -22.64
C THR A 325 -4.46 -7.02 -23.70
N GLU A 326 -3.97 -7.35 -24.90
CA GLU A 326 -4.82 -7.80 -26.01
C GLU A 326 -5.58 -9.07 -25.63
N ILE A 327 -4.91 -10.04 -25.00
CA ILE A 327 -5.54 -11.29 -24.55
C ILE A 327 -6.74 -11.03 -23.63
N LEU A 328 -6.63 -10.08 -22.69
CA LEU A 328 -7.73 -9.77 -21.78
C LEU A 328 -8.85 -9.00 -22.50
N ALA A 329 -8.52 -8.15 -23.47
CA ALA A 329 -9.50 -7.50 -24.33
C ALA A 329 -10.29 -8.53 -25.16
N ASP A 330 -9.59 -9.50 -25.77
CA ASP A 330 -10.20 -10.59 -26.53
C ASP A 330 -11.10 -11.45 -25.64
N GLN A 331 -10.64 -11.77 -24.43
CA GLN A 331 -11.43 -12.57 -23.49
C GLN A 331 -12.72 -11.84 -23.06
N HIS A 332 -12.64 -10.54 -22.79
CA HIS A 332 -13.82 -9.74 -22.49
C HIS A 332 -14.74 -9.66 -23.71
N TYR A 333 -14.20 -9.40 -24.90
CA TYR A 333 -14.98 -9.35 -26.13
C TYR A 333 -15.73 -10.66 -26.39
N GLU A 334 -15.04 -11.80 -26.42
CA GLU A 334 -15.65 -13.12 -26.67
C GLU A 334 -16.66 -13.52 -25.59
N GLY A 335 -16.40 -13.16 -24.34
CA GLY A 335 -17.32 -13.42 -23.23
C GLY A 335 -18.60 -12.57 -23.31
N LEU A 336 -18.47 -11.28 -23.65
CA LEU A 336 -19.57 -10.33 -23.69
C LEU A 336 -20.37 -10.40 -25.00
N LYS A 337 -19.71 -10.71 -26.12
CA LYS A 337 -20.32 -10.80 -27.45
C LYS A 337 -21.49 -11.77 -27.49
N LYS A 338 -21.37 -12.94 -26.85
CA LYS A 338 -22.45 -13.92 -26.77
C LYS A 338 -23.74 -13.33 -26.21
N PHE A 339 -23.62 -12.49 -25.17
CA PHE A 339 -24.76 -11.83 -24.56
C PHE A 339 -25.23 -10.61 -25.36
N ALA A 340 -24.31 -9.85 -25.93
CA ALA A 340 -24.62 -8.69 -26.77
C ALA A 340 -25.41 -9.10 -28.03
N ASP A 341 -24.98 -10.17 -28.71
CA ASP A 341 -25.63 -10.71 -29.90
C ASP A 341 -27.06 -11.19 -29.59
N MET A 342 -27.28 -11.85 -28.45
CA MET A 342 -28.62 -12.27 -27.99
C MET A 342 -29.57 -11.09 -27.72
N LEU A 343 -29.00 -9.92 -27.38
CA LEU A 343 -29.74 -8.68 -27.14
C LEU A 343 -29.87 -7.81 -28.40
N GLY A 344 -29.29 -8.23 -29.53
CA GLY A 344 -29.25 -7.44 -30.77
C GLY A 344 -28.32 -6.22 -30.70
N LEU A 345 -27.38 -6.19 -29.76
CA LEU A 345 -26.45 -5.09 -29.55
C LEU A 345 -25.10 -5.37 -30.24
N LYS A 346 -24.68 -4.47 -31.12
CA LYS A 346 -23.35 -4.54 -31.76
C LYS A 346 -22.22 -4.22 -30.76
N ILE A 347 -21.28 -5.16 -30.62
CA ILE A 347 -20.02 -5.00 -29.87
C ILE A 347 -18.81 -5.20 -30.79
N GLY A 348 -17.77 -4.39 -30.59
CA GLY A 348 -16.54 -4.43 -31.37
C GLY A 348 -15.30 -4.64 -30.51
N LEU A 349 -14.20 -5.04 -31.16
CA LEU A 349 -12.88 -5.23 -30.56
C LEU A 349 -11.86 -4.35 -31.27
N LEU A 350 -11.10 -3.55 -30.52
CA LEU A 350 -10.02 -2.71 -31.04
C LEU A 350 -8.73 -2.87 -30.22
N THR A 351 -7.75 -3.53 -30.83
CA THR A 351 -6.42 -3.81 -30.28
C THR A 351 -5.32 -3.28 -31.20
N GLY A 352 -4.07 -3.32 -30.75
CA GLY A 352 -2.91 -2.96 -31.57
C GLY A 352 -2.81 -3.86 -32.81
N SER A 353 -3.11 -5.15 -32.66
CA SER A 353 -3.13 -6.16 -33.72
C SER A 353 -4.32 -6.09 -34.70
N THR A 354 -5.32 -5.24 -34.45
CA THR A 354 -6.51 -5.15 -35.32
C THR A 354 -6.14 -4.62 -36.72
N ARG A 355 -6.46 -5.40 -37.78
CA ARG A 355 -6.15 -5.07 -39.19
C ARG A 355 -6.79 -3.76 -39.65
N THR A 356 -6.09 -3.03 -40.52
CA THR A 356 -6.50 -1.69 -41.03
C THR A 356 -7.90 -1.69 -41.66
N ALA A 357 -8.26 -2.71 -42.43
CA ALA A 357 -9.60 -2.80 -43.04
C ALA A 357 -10.71 -2.91 -41.98
N ALA A 358 -10.52 -3.74 -40.96
CA ALA A 358 -11.46 -3.89 -39.85
C ALA A 358 -11.54 -2.61 -39.00
N ARG A 359 -10.41 -1.94 -38.75
CA ARG A 359 -10.37 -0.65 -38.05
C ARG A 359 -11.23 0.41 -38.74
N ARG A 360 -11.17 0.50 -40.08
CA ARG A 360 -11.99 1.46 -40.85
C ARG A 360 -13.48 1.26 -40.63
N VAL A 361 -13.94 0.01 -40.69
CA VAL A 361 -15.35 -0.35 -40.45
C VAL A 361 -15.76 0.01 -39.02
N LEU A 362 -14.92 -0.32 -38.02
CA LEU A 362 -15.20 0.03 -36.62
C LEU A 362 -15.30 1.55 -36.41
N HIS A 363 -14.39 2.33 -37.01
CA HIS A 363 -14.43 3.79 -36.89
C HIS A 363 -15.69 4.39 -37.53
N GLU A 364 -16.13 3.86 -38.66
CA GLU A 364 -17.37 4.29 -39.32
C GLU A 364 -18.61 3.96 -38.46
N GLN A 365 -18.68 2.76 -37.91
CA GLN A 365 -19.76 2.33 -37.01
C GLN A 365 -19.79 3.12 -35.69
N LEU A 366 -18.62 3.50 -35.16
CA LEU A 366 -18.52 4.33 -33.97
C LEU A 366 -19.05 5.75 -34.21
N ARG A 367 -18.72 6.35 -35.37
CA ARG A 367 -19.15 7.71 -35.74
C ARG A 367 -20.63 7.78 -36.12
N SER A 368 -21.16 6.75 -36.78
CA SER A 368 -22.60 6.65 -37.09
C SER A 368 -23.45 6.36 -35.86
N GLY A 369 -22.85 5.74 -34.84
CA GLY A 369 -23.51 5.31 -33.61
C GLY A 369 -24.11 3.91 -33.70
N GLU A 370 -23.86 3.18 -34.78
CA GLU A 370 -24.31 1.78 -34.91
C GLU A 370 -23.61 0.83 -33.93
N LEU A 371 -22.35 1.13 -33.57
CA LEU A 371 -21.61 0.33 -32.60
C LEU A 371 -21.93 0.80 -31.17
N HIS A 372 -22.59 -0.04 -30.38
CA HIS A 372 -23.01 0.32 -29.01
C HIS A 372 -21.87 0.17 -28.00
N MET A 373 -21.03 -0.85 -28.19
CA MET A 373 -20.02 -1.27 -27.23
C MET A 373 -18.68 -1.50 -27.92
N LEU A 374 -17.59 -1.05 -27.31
CA LEU A 374 -16.23 -1.26 -27.81
C LEU A 374 -15.30 -1.77 -26.71
N VAL A 375 -14.72 -2.95 -26.92
CA VAL A 375 -13.69 -3.51 -26.04
C VAL A 375 -12.32 -3.28 -26.70
N GLY A 376 -11.30 -2.95 -25.92
CA GLY A 376 -9.98 -2.73 -26.51
C GLY A 376 -8.86 -2.48 -25.52
N THR A 377 -7.68 -2.22 -26.05
CA THR A 377 -6.50 -1.86 -25.26
C THR A 377 -6.25 -0.34 -25.30
N HIS A 378 -5.02 0.10 -25.06
CA HIS A 378 -4.62 1.50 -25.21
C HIS A 378 -4.91 2.09 -26.61
N ALA A 379 -5.16 1.25 -27.62
CA ALA A 379 -5.63 1.65 -28.95
C ALA A 379 -6.93 2.50 -28.90
N LEU A 380 -7.77 2.32 -27.87
CA LEU A 380 -8.97 3.13 -27.66
C LEU A 380 -8.68 4.62 -27.44
N LEU A 381 -7.45 4.95 -27.02
CA LEU A 381 -7.01 6.31 -26.71
C LEU A 381 -6.49 7.06 -27.94
N GLU A 382 -6.33 6.39 -29.09
CA GLU A 382 -5.85 7.00 -30.32
C GLU A 382 -6.82 8.10 -30.80
N ASP A 383 -6.31 9.21 -31.32
CA ASP A 383 -7.13 10.37 -31.72
C ASP A 383 -8.14 10.03 -32.83
N VAL A 384 -7.83 9.04 -33.67
CA VAL A 384 -8.71 8.58 -34.76
C VAL A 384 -9.99 7.89 -34.28
N VAL A 385 -9.98 7.34 -33.05
CA VAL A 385 -11.15 6.70 -32.43
C VAL A 385 -12.11 7.79 -31.95
N GLN A 386 -13.26 7.91 -32.61
CA GLN A 386 -14.24 8.96 -32.37
C GLN A 386 -15.63 8.32 -32.22
N PHE A 387 -16.28 8.60 -31.09
CA PHE A 387 -17.62 8.13 -30.77
C PHE A 387 -18.64 9.19 -31.18
N LYS A 388 -19.84 8.76 -31.55
CA LYS A 388 -20.99 9.67 -31.72
C LYS A 388 -21.46 10.21 -30.37
N ASN A 389 -21.59 9.33 -29.38
CA ASN A 389 -22.02 9.68 -28.03
C ASN A 389 -21.42 8.73 -27.00
N LEU A 390 -20.16 8.93 -26.60
CA LEU A 390 -19.55 8.14 -25.52
C LEU A 390 -20.14 8.58 -24.17
N GLY A 391 -20.85 7.68 -23.48
CA GLY A 391 -21.47 7.98 -22.19
C GLY A 391 -20.90 7.18 -21.01
N LEU A 392 -20.21 6.05 -21.25
CA LEU A 392 -19.59 5.24 -20.21
C LEU A 392 -18.21 4.72 -20.65
N THR A 393 -17.24 4.85 -19.76
CA THR A 393 -15.89 4.31 -19.89
C THR A 393 -15.60 3.36 -18.74
N ILE A 394 -15.19 2.14 -19.06
CA ILE A 394 -14.81 1.11 -18.10
C ILE A 394 -13.32 0.83 -18.24
N MET A 395 -12.58 0.80 -17.12
CA MET A 395 -11.17 0.45 -17.08
C MET A 395 -10.95 -0.76 -16.18
N ASP A 396 -10.38 -1.84 -16.72
CA ASP A 396 -10.02 -3.03 -15.94
C ASP A 396 -8.54 -3.01 -15.55
N GLU A 397 -8.23 -3.34 -14.30
CA GLU A 397 -6.87 -3.38 -13.75
C GLU A 397 -6.11 -2.03 -13.81
N GLN A 398 -6.68 -1.02 -13.13
CA GLN A 398 -6.26 0.39 -13.17
C GLN A 398 -4.76 0.64 -12.94
N HIS A 399 -4.08 -0.16 -12.13
CA HIS A 399 -2.71 0.12 -11.69
C HIS A 399 -1.69 0.19 -12.84
N ARG A 400 -2.06 -0.27 -14.04
CA ARG A 400 -1.23 -0.17 -15.26
C ARG A 400 -1.50 1.07 -16.11
N PHE A 401 -2.52 1.86 -15.78
CA PHE A 401 -2.97 2.98 -16.59
C PHE A 401 -2.78 4.31 -15.86
N GLY A 402 -2.06 5.24 -16.50
CA GLY A 402 -1.75 6.54 -15.91
C GLY A 402 -2.93 7.51 -15.94
N VAL A 403 -2.91 8.49 -15.03
CA VAL A 403 -3.86 9.61 -14.92
C VAL A 403 -4.13 10.28 -16.28
N ALA A 404 -3.09 10.50 -17.08
CA ALA A 404 -3.18 11.14 -18.39
C ALA A 404 -4.04 10.38 -19.41
N GLN A 405 -4.16 9.06 -19.29
CA GLN A 405 -4.96 8.24 -20.20
C GLN A 405 -6.46 8.40 -19.94
N ARG A 406 -6.86 8.65 -18.68
CA ARG A 406 -8.26 8.95 -18.31
C ARG A 406 -8.75 10.25 -18.94
N SER A 407 -7.93 11.29 -18.87
CA SER A 407 -8.24 12.61 -19.45
C SER A 407 -8.52 12.55 -20.95
N LYS A 408 -7.81 11.67 -21.70
CA LYS A 408 -8.05 11.49 -23.13
C LYS A 408 -9.44 10.93 -23.44
N LEU A 409 -9.97 10.01 -22.62
CA LEU A 409 -11.32 9.46 -22.82
C LEU A 409 -12.41 10.47 -22.48
N TRP A 410 -12.16 11.38 -21.54
CA TRP A 410 -13.09 12.47 -21.24
C TRP A 410 -13.29 13.39 -22.44
N GLN A 411 -12.21 13.66 -23.18
CA GLN A 411 -12.22 14.52 -24.36
C GLN A 411 -12.91 13.86 -25.58
N LYS A 412 -13.20 12.56 -25.54
CA LYS A 412 -13.89 11.85 -26.65
C LYS A 412 -15.37 12.18 -26.75
N ASN A 413 -15.96 12.87 -25.78
CA ASN A 413 -17.29 13.45 -25.89
C ASN A 413 -17.22 14.96 -25.60
N PRO A 414 -17.44 15.82 -26.61
CA PRO A 414 -17.30 17.27 -26.45
C PRO A 414 -18.47 17.92 -25.68
N ASN A 415 -19.61 17.21 -25.54
CA ASN A 415 -20.83 17.78 -24.96
C ASN A 415 -20.97 17.48 -23.48
N VAL A 416 -20.66 16.25 -23.07
CA VAL A 416 -20.84 15.76 -21.70
C VAL A 416 -19.72 14.79 -21.36
N ILE A 417 -19.19 14.88 -20.15
CA ILE A 417 -18.12 13.99 -19.70
C ILE A 417 -18.71 12.59 -19.46
N PRO A 418 -18.11 11.53 -20.04
CA PRO A 418 -18.59 10.18 -19.84
C PRO A 418 -18.44 9.75 -18.38
N HIS A 419 -19.36 8.89 -17.94
CA HIS A 419 -19.24 8.17 -16.67
C HIS A 419 -18.01 7.27 -16.69
N VAL A 420 -17.38 7.12 -15.53
CA VAL A 420 -16.17 6.32 -15.35
C VAL A 420 -16.41 5.24 -14.30
N LEU A 421 -16.21 3.99 -14.72
CA LEU A 421 -16.16 2.82 -13.85
C LEU A 421 -14.77 2.21 -13.94
N VAL A 422 -14.09 2.10 -12.80
CA VAL A 422 -12.77 1.48 -12.73
C VAL A 422 -12.88 0.19 -11.94
N MET A 423 -12.24 -0.87 -12.40
CA MET A 423 -12.24 -2.18 -11.77
C MET A 423 -10.83 -2.56 -11.34
N THR A 424 -10.72 -3.22 -10.20
CA THR A 424 -9.46 -3.83 -9.75
C THR A 424 -9.71 -5.24 -9.23
N ALA A 425 -8.83 -6.16 -9.63
CA ALA A 425 -8.85 -7.53 -9.13
C ALA A 425 -8.12 -7.68 -7.80
N THR A 426 -7.16 -6.82 -7.50
CA THR A 426 -6.52 -6.74 -6.19
C THR A 426 -7.39 -5.95 -5.24
N PRO A 427 -7.92 -6.58 -4.17
CA PRO A 427 -8.58 -5.81 -3.13
C PRO A 427 -7.60 -4.80 -2.56
N ILE A 428 -7.99 -3.53 -2.54
CA ILE A 428 -7.20 -2.47 -1.94
C ILE A 428 -7.70 -2.34 -0.50
N PRO A 429 -6.81 -2.27 0.51
CA PRO A 429 -7.21 -2.02 1.89
C PRO A 429 -8.14 -0.82 1.94
N ARG A 430 -9.25 -0.95 2.68
CA ARG A 430 -10.28 0.09 2.73
C ARG A 430 -9.69 1.44 3.14
N THR A 431 -8.71 1.43 4.04
CA THR A 431 -8.00 2.63 4.49
C THR A 431 -7.25 3.34 3.37
N LEU A 432 -6.57 2.60 2.49
CA LEU A 432 -5.91 3.16 1.30
C LEU A 432 -6.90 3.62 0.25
N ALA A 433 -7.99 2.88 0.03
CA ALA A 433 -9.04 3.28 -0.89
C ALA A 433 -9.68 4.62 -0.47
N MET A 434 -9.88 4.82 0.84
CA MET A 434 -10.47 6.03 1.40
C MET A 434 -9.58 7.28 1.29
N THR A 435 -8.26 7.11 1.18
CA THR A 435 -7.30 8.21 1.12
C THR A 435 -6.78 8.46 -0.30
N LEU A 436 -6.20 7.44 -0.94
CA LEU A 436 -5.53 7.56 -2.23
C LEU A 436 -6.49 7.68 -3.40
N TYR A 437 -7.63 7.02 -3.27
CA TYR A 437 -8.72 7.02 -4.24
C TYR A 437 -9.93 7.76 -3.66
N GLY A 438 -9.71 8.68 -2.72
CA GLY A 438 -10.78 9.37 -2.00
C GLY A 438 -11.67 10.24 -2.90
N ASP A 439 -11.23 10.52 -4.13
CA ASP A 439 -12.03 11.16 -5.17
C ASP A 439 -12.99 10.20 -5.91
N LEU A 440 -12.78 8.89 -5.79
CA LEU A 440 -13.63 7.83 -6.32
C LEU A 440 -14.68 7.39 -5.30
N ASP A 441 -15.91 7.18 -5.79
CA ASP A 441 -16.93 6.41 -5.10
C ASP A 441 -16.49 4.93 -5.07
N VAL A 442 -16.48 4.25 -3.92
CA VAL A 442 -16.02 2.85 -3.83
C VAL A 442 -17.21 1.92 -3.66
N SER A 443 -17.32 0.91 -4.53
CA SER A 443 -18.25 -0.21 -4.41
C SER A 443 -17.48 -1.52 -4.25
N VAL A 444 -17.93 -2.36 -3.34
CA VAL A 444 -17.24 -3.63 -3.00
C VAL A 444 -18.15 -4.82 -3.27
N ILE A 445 -17.63 -5.79 -4.02
CA ILE A 445 -18.20 -7.14 -4.14
C ILE A 445 -17.44 -8.05 -3.17
N ASP A 446 -18.02 -8.24 -1.99
CA ASP A 446 -17.53 -9.06 -0.88
C ASP A 446 -18.06 -10.50 -0.88
N GLU A 447 -18.91 -10.85 -1.85
CA GLU A 447 -19.47 -12.19 -2.04
C GLU A 447 -18.88 -12.87 -3.28
N LEU A 448 -18.67 -14.18 -3.20
CA LEU A 448 -18.33 -15.02 -4.35
C LEU A 448 -19.60 -15.66 -4.93
N PRO A 449 -19.68 -15.86 -6.27
CA PRO A 449 -20.81 -16.55 -6.89
C PRO A 449 -21.02 -17.97 -6.33
N ALA A 450 -22.28 -18.40 -6.28
CA ALA A 450 -22.64 -19.74 -5.82
C ALA A 450 -22.00 -20.83 -6.71
N GLY A 451 -21.54 -21.93 -6.09
CA GLY A 451 -20.92 -23.07 -6.78
C GLY A 451 -19.40 -23.01 -6.91
N ARG A 452 -18.75 -21.89 -6.55
CA ARG A 452 -17.28 -21.82 -6.54
C ARG A 452 -16.70 -22.47 -5.29
N LYS A 453 -15.86 -23.48 -5.49
CA LYS A 453 -15.13 -24.15 -4.40
C LYS A 453 -13.92 -23.31 -3.97
N PRO A 454 -13.65 -23.17 -2.66
CA PRO A 454 -12.46 -22.48 -2.19
C PRO A 454 -11.19 -23.21 -2.63
N ILE A 455 -10.14 -22.47 -2.93
CA ILE A 455 -8.86 -23.05 -3.35
C ILE A 455 -8.14 -23.59 -2.11
N VAL A 456 -7.74 -24.86 -2.17
CA VAL A 456 -6.95 -25.47 -1.10
C VAL A 456 -5.49 -25.02 -1.27
N THR A 457 -5.05 -24.13 -0.39
CA THR A 457 -3.69 -23.58 -0.43
C THR A 457 -2.82 -24.30 0.60
N VAL A 458 -1.66 -24.80 0.18
CA VAL A 458 -0.71 -25.51 1.05
C VAL A 458 0.70 -24.97 0.86
N HIS A 459 1.44 -24.86 1.97
CA HIS A 459 2.86 -24.55 1.96
C HIS A 459 3.68 -25.84 2.04
N ARG A 460 4.71 -25.96 1.19
CA ARG A 460 5.62 -27.11 1.12
C ARG A 460 7.05 -26.63 0.95
N PHE A 461 7.99 -27.43 1.45
CA PHE A 461 9.40 -27.18 1.28
C PHE A 461 9.93 -27.87 0.03
N ASP A 462 11.07 -27.41 -0.48
CA ASP A 462 11.76 -28.04 -1.62
C ASP A 462 12.02 -29.54 -1.44
N SER A 463 12.20 -30.01 -0.20
CA SER A 463 12.33 -31.44 0.13
C SER A 463 11.09 -32.27 -0.23
N ASN A 464 9.92 -31.63 -0.38
CA ASN A 464 8.67 -32.29 -0.76
C ASN A 464 8.41 -32.28 -2.27
N ARG A 465 9.35 -31.80 -3.10
CA ARG A 465 9.17 -31.64 -4.55
C ARG A 465 8.69 -32.90 -5.26
N LEU A 466 9.26 -34.07 -4.95
CA LEU A 466 8.84 -35.34 -5.56
C LEU A 466 7.37 -35.67 -5.27
N LYS A 467 6.87 -35.35 -4.06
CA LYS A 467 5.47 -35.54 -3.70
C LYS A 467 4.55 -34.57 -4.45
N VAL A 468 5.01 -33.34 -4.67
CA VAL A 468 4.27 -32.35 -5.45
C VAL A 468 4.19 -32.77 -6.92
N PHE A 469 5.27 -33.30 -7.49
CA PHE A 469 5.26 -33.83 -8.86
C PHE A 469 4.33 -35.03 -9.02
N GLU A 470 4.30 -35.94 -8.04
CA GLU A 470 3.33 -37.05 -8.08
C GLU A 470 1.88 -36.56 -7.99
N PHE A 471 1.63 -35.57 -7.14
CA PHE A 471 0.32 -34.91 -7.08
C PHE A 471 -0.06 -34.26 -8.42
N MET A 472 0.87 -33.58 -9.09
CA MET A 472 0.65 -33.04 -10.44
C MET A 472 0.30 -34.15 -11.43
N ARG A 473 1.01 -35.31 -11.43
CA ARG A 473 0.68 -36.44 -12.31
C ARG A 473 -0.74 -36.95 -12.07
N GLN A 474 -1.15 -37.08 -10.82
CA GLN A 474 -2.51 -37.52 -10.49
C GLN A 474 -3.56 -36.56 -11.06
N GLN A 475 -3.34 -35.26 -10.89
CA GLN A 475 -4.27 -34.24 -11.39
C GLN A 475 -4.32 -34.17 -12.92
N ILE A 476 -3.18 -34.37 -13.60
CA ILE A 476 -3.14 -34.43 -15.06
C ILE A 476 -3.82 -35.69 -15.61
N ARG A 477 -3.68 -36.85 -14.93
CA ARG A 477 -4.40 -38.09 -15.28
C ARG A 477 -5.92 -37.94 -15.17
N GLU A 478 -6.39 -37.08 -14.27
CA GLU A 478 -7.81 -36.70 -14.16
C GLU A 478 -8.26 -35.72 -15.28
N GLY A 479 -7.39 -35.43 -16.26
CA GLY A 479 -7.68 -34.56 -17.40
C GLY A 479 -7.47 -33.07 -17.14
N ARG A 480 -6.85 -32.70 -16.02
CA ARG A 480 -6.65 -31.31 -15.60
C ARG A 480 -5.31 -30.76 -16.05
N GLN A 481 -5.16 -29.43 -15.99
CA GLN A 481 -3.92 -28.74 -16.34
C GLN A 481 -3.27 -28.06 -15.14
N VAL A 482 -1.96 -27.83 -15.23
CA VAL A 482 -1.13 -27.33 -14.13
C VAL A 482 -0.34 -26.10 -14.54
N TYR A 483 -0.35 -25.08 -13.69
CA TYR A 483 0.57 -23.94 -13.76
C TYR A 483 1.76 -24.16 -12.82
N VAL A 484 2.97 -23.87 -13.30
CA VAL A 484 4.20 -23.84 -12.50
C VAL A 484 4.86 -22.47 -12.69
N VAL A 485 4.94 -21.67 -11.63
CA VAL A 485 5.33 -20.26 -11.69
C VAL A 485 6.67 -20.04 -11.02
N TYR A 486 7.59 -19.40 -11.72
CA TYR A 486 8.93 -19.02 -11.23
C TYR A 486 9.06 -17.49 -11.13
N PRO A 487 9.83 -16.97 -10.16
CA PRO A 487 9.98 -15.52 -9.97
C PRO A 487 10.90 -14.85 -11.00
N LEU A 488 11.89 -15.56 -11.54
CA LEU A 488 12.94 -15.01 -12.41
C LEU A 488 13.10 -15.81 -13.71
N ILE A 489 13.66 -15.15 -14.72
CA ILE A 489 13.90 -15.73 -16.06
C ILE A 489 15.33 -16.31 -16.16
N GLU A 490 16.34 -15.65 -15.58
CA GLU A 490 17.77 -16.02 -15.62
C GLU A 490 18.54 -15.54 -14.37
N GLU A 491 19.65 -16.24 -14.09
CA GLU A 491 20.63 -16.01 -13.03
C GLU A 491 21.14 -14.58 -13.10
N SER A 492 20.75 -13.77 -12.12
CA SER A 492 21.44 -12.50 -11.88
C SER A 492 22.76 -12.83 -11.18
N GLU A 493 23.91 -12.35 -11.68
CA GLU A 493 25.25 -12.61 -11.13
C GLU A 493 25.42 -12.34 -9.61
N ALA A 494 24.44 -11.66 -8.97
CA ALA A 494 24.40 -11.44 -7.52
C ALA A 494 23.61 -12.51 -6.71
N MET A 495 22.97 -13.49 -7.36
CA MET A 495 21.92 -14.36 -6.76
C MET A 495 22.01 -15.83 -7.22
N ALA A 496 23.16 -16.48 -7.04
CA ALA A 496 23.47 -17.84 -7.52
C ALA A 496 22.73 -19.02 -6.83
N ASP A 497 21.75 -18.76 -5.96
CA ASP A 497 21.14 -19.80 -5.10
C ASP A 497 19.74 -20.30 -5.55
N TYR A 498 19.20 -19.84 -6.69
CA TYR A 498 17.78 -20.06 -7.02
C TYR A 498 17.56 -20.56 -8.45
N LYS A 499 16.52 -21.37 -8.61
CA LYS A 499 16.16 -22.01 -9.88
C LYS A 499 15.50 -21.00 -10.81
N ASP A 500 16.12 -20.81 -11.97
CA ASP A 500 15.54 -20.02 -13.05
C ASP A 500 14.39 -20.74 -13.73
N LEU A 501 13.54 -19.97 -14.42
CA LEU A 501 12.45 -20.52 -15.20
C LEU A 501 12.93 -21.54 -16.25
N MET A 502 14.10 -21.33 -16.86
CA MET A 502 14.65 -22.25 -17.86
C MET A 502 15.07 -23.58 -17.24
N ASP A 503 15.81 -23.55 -16.12
CA ASP A 503 16.13 -24.75 -15.34
C ASP A 503 14.88 -25.47 -14.85
N GLY A 504 13.89 -24.70 -14.41
CA GLY A 504 12.58 -25.18 -14.03
C GLY A 504 11.86 -25.88 -15.17
N TYR A 505 11.87 -25.30 -16.37
CA TYR A 505 11.29 -25.86 -17.58
C TYR A 505 11.96 -27.17 -17.98
N GLU A 506 13.30 -27.22 -18.00
CA GLU A 506 14.04 -28.45 -18.28
C GLU A 506 13.76 -29.54 -17.23
N SER A 507 13.74 -29.15 -15.95
CA SER A 507 13.45 -30.07 -14.84
C SER A 507 12.05 -30.67 -14.94
N VAL A 508 11.04 -29.84 -15.24
CA VAL A 508 9.65 -30.29 -15.43
C VAL A 508 9.55 -31.16 -16.68
N THR A 509 10.15 -30.76 -17.80
CA THR A 509 10.12 -31.56 -19.04
C THR A 509 10.76 -32.93 -18.84
N ARG A 510 11.87 -33.01 -18.10
CA ARG A 510 12.52 -34.28 -17.74
C ARG A 510 11.69 -35.14 -16.78
N ALA A 511 10.95 -34.51 -15.87
CA ALA A 511 10.12 -35.21 -14.89
C ALA A 511 8.77 -35.71 -15.45
N PHE A 512 8.30 -35.10 -16.54
CA PHE A 512 7.02 -35.40 -17.20
C PHE A 512 7.21 -35.67 -18.71
N PRO A 513 8.05 -36.65 -19.11
CA PRO A 513 8.31 -36.94 -20.52
C PRO A 513 7.05 -37.38 -21.30
N GLU A 514 6.02 -37.85 -20.61
CA GLU A 514 4.74 -38.27 -21.17
C GLU A 514 3.78 -37.11 -21.51
N TYR A 515 4.06 -35.87 -21.08
CA TYR A 515 3.18 -34.72 -21.28
C TYR A 515 3.89 -33.58 -22.02
N GLN A 516 3.11 -32.75 -22.72
CA GLN A 516 3.65 -31.56 -23.36
C GLN A 516 3.67 -30.37 -22.39
N VAL A 517 4.80 -29.67 -22.34
CA VAL A 517 5.04 -28.52 -21.48
C VAL A 517 5.16 -27.26 -22.34
N SER A 518 4.30 -26.28 -22.06
CA SER A 518 4.39 -24.91 -22.62
C SER A 518 5.20 -23.99 -21.71
N ILE A 519 5.79 -22.95 -22.29
CA ILE A 519 6.61 -21.97 -21.58
C ILE A 519 6.14 -20.53 -21.87
N VAL A 520 6.03 -19.69 -20.84
CA VAL A 520 5.62 -18.28 -21.00
C VAL A 520 6.44 -17.37 -20.08
N HIS A 521 7.29 -16.52 -20.65
CA HIS A 521 8.09 -15.56 -19.87
C HIS A 521 8.15 -14.16 -20.49
N GLY A 522 8.62 -13.19 -19.71
CA GLY A 522 8.57 -11.76 -20.06
C GLY A 522 9.29 -11.37 -21.35
N ARG A 523 10.38 -12.09 -21.69
CA ARG A 523 11.23 -11.80 -22.86
C ARG A 523 10.66 -12.31 -24.19
N MET A 524 9.67 -13.19 -24.16
CA MET A 524 9.00 -13.66 -25.40
C MET A 524 8.25 -12.51 -26.07
N THR A 525 8.21 -12.53 -27.39
CA THR A 525 7.39 -11.58 -28.16
C THR A 525 5.90 -11.80 -27.86
N ALA A 526 5.06 -10.79 -28.12
CA ALA A 526 3.62 -10.90 -27.88
C ALA A 526 3.01 -12.09 -28.65
N GLY A 527 3.36 -12.25 -29.94
CA GLY A 527 2.87 -13.35 -30.77
C GLY A 527 3.29 -14.74 -30.28
N GLU A 528 4.52 -14.90 -29.74
CA GLU A 528 4.97 -16.17 -29.16
C GLU A 528 4.22 -16.50 -27.86
N LYS A 529 4.02 -15.51 -26.98
CA LYS A 529 3.23 -15.67 -25.75
C LYS A 529 1.80 -16.11 -26.07
N ASP A 530 1.19 -15.46 -27.05
CA ASP A 530 -0.17 -15.76 -27.49
C ASP A 530 -0.25 -17.18 -28.05
N ALA A 531 0.71 -17.59 -28.89
CA ALA A 531 0.76 -18.94 -29.44
C ALA A 531 0.86 -20.02 -28.35
N GLU A 532 1.79 -19.89 -27.41
CA GLU A 532 1.95 -20.84 -26.29
C GLU A 532 0.72 -20.86 -25.37
N MET A 533 0.12 -19.70 -25.12
CA MET A 533 -1.10 -19.61 -24.33
C MET A 533 -2.27 -20.31 -25.02
N GLN A 534 -2.42 -20.16 -26.34
CA GLN A 534 -3.45 -20.85 -27.11
C GLN A 534 -3.26 -22.36 -27.09
N ARG A 535 -2.03 -22.87 -27.19
CA ARG A 535 -1.73 -24.31 -27.05
C ARG A 535 -2.22 -24.85 -25.71
N PHE A 536 -1.99 -24.09 -24.64
CA PHE A 536 -2.45 -24.46 -23.30
C PHE A 536 -3.99 -24.37 -23.18
N ILE A 537 -4.64 -23.30 -23.66
CA ILE A 537 -6.11 -23.19 -23.66
C ILE A 537 -6.77 -24.35 -24.42
N GLN A 538 -6.19 -24.74 -25.56
CA GLN A 538 -6.66 -25.83 -26.41
C GLN A 538 -6.29 -27.22 -25.89
N ARG A 539 -5.70 -27.32 -24.69
CA ARG A 539 -5.27 -28.57 -24.03
C ARG A 539 -4.20 -29.36 -24.79
N GLN A 540 -3.49 -28.73 -25.72
CA GLN A 540 -2.36 -29.35 -26.41
C GLN A 540 -1.19 -29.56 -25.44
N THR A 541 -1.01 -28.63 -24.50
CA THR A 541 -0.07 -28.75 -23.38
C THR A 541 -0.79 -28.93 -22.06
N GLN A 542 -0.27 -29.79 -21.18
CA GLN A 542 -0.88 -30.09 -19.88
C GLN A 542 -0.26 -29.27 -18.75
N ILE A 543 0.99 -28.86 -18.92
CA ILE A 543 1.75 -28.09 -17.95
C ILE A 543 2.21 -26.77 -18.60
N MET A 544 2.00 -25.66 -17.90
CA MET A 544 2.56 -24.36 -18.28
C MET A 544 3.57 -23.89 -17.25
N VAL A 545 4.82 -23.74 -17.68
CA VAL A 545 5.88 -23.12 -16.89
C VAL A 545 5.94 -21.64 -17.24
N ALA A 546 5.75 -20.75 -16.26
CA ALA A 546 5.65 -19.32 -16.54
C ALA A 546 6.30 -18.43 -15.47
N THR A 547 6.59 -17.17 -15.81
CA THR A 547 6.88 -16.13 -14.81
C THR A 547 5.61 -15.39 -14.38
N THR A 548 5.76 -14.32 -13.61
CA THR A 548 4.71 -13.35 -13.24
C THR A 548 3.89 -12.78 -14.40
N VAL A 549 4.28 -13.02 -15.67
CA VAL A 549 3.49 -12.58 -16.83
C VAL A 549 2.06 -13.14 -16.81
N ILE A 550 1.84 -14.34 -16.28
CA ILE A 550 0.51 -14.94 -16.18
C ILE A 550 -0.35 -14.33 -15.06
N GLU A 551 0.20 -13.41 -14.27
CA GLU A 551 -0.51 -12.65 -13.24
C GLU A 551 -1.72 -11.92 -13.85
N VAL A 552 -1.65 -11.53 -15.13
CA VAL A 552 -2.72 -10.80 -15.84
C VAL A 552 -3.26 -11.59 -17.03
N GLY A 553 -4.58 -11.84 -17.00
CA GLY A 553 -5.38 -11.82 -18.23
C GLY A 553 -5.73 -13.12 -18.94
N VAL A 554 -5.56 -14.32 -18.34
CA VAL A 554 -6.05 -15.55 -18.98
C VAL A 554 -6.93 -16.38 -18.04
N ASN A 555 -8.07 -16.83 -18.56
CA ASN A 555 -8.97 -17.77 -17.93
C ASN A 555 -8.81 -19.16 -18.56
N VAL A 556 -8.31 -20.12 -17.81
CA VAL A 556 -8.25 -21.53 -18.22
C VAL A 556 -9.08 -22.35 -17.23
N PRO A 557 -10.35 -22.65 -17.53
CA PRO A 557 -11.25 -23.34 -16.59
C PRO A 557 -10.75 -24.73 -16.17
N ASN A 558 -9.96 -25.39 -17.03
CA ASN A 558 -9.41 -26.73 -16.79
C ASN A 558 -8.11 -26.72 -15.99
N ALA A 559 -7.52 -25.55 -15.73
CA ALA A 559 -6.34 -25.41 -14.89
C ALA A 559 -6.77 -25.42 -13.41
N SER A 560 -6.41 -26.50 -12.72
CA SER A 560 -6.85 -26.77 -11.34
C SER A 560 -5.73 -26.68 -10.32
N VAL A 561 -4.47 -26.82 -10.75
CA VAL A 561 -3.29 -26.80 -9.86
C VAL A 561 -2.40 -25.62 -10.21
N MET A 562 -2.06 -24.83 -9.20
CA MET A 562 -1.09 -23.75 -9.26
C MET A 562 0.09 -24.13 -8.36
N VAL A 563 1.29 -24.22 -8.90
CA VAL A 563 2.54 -24.41 -8.15
C VAL A 563 3.37 -23.14 -8.28
N ILE A 564 3.69 -22.50 -7.15
CA ILE A 564 4.52 -21.29 -7.12
C ILE A 564 5.85 -21.64 -6.49
N GLU A 565 6.90 -21.64 -7.30
CA GLU A 565 8.28 -21.90 -6.88
C GLU A 565 8.89 -20.65 -6.25
N SER A 566 9.70 -20.83 -5.20
CA SER A 566 10.32 -19.72 -4.45
C SER A 566 9.29 -18.66 -4.03
N ALA A 567 8.18 -19.09 -3.43
CA ALA A 567 7.06 -18.22 -3.03
C ALA A 567 7.48 -17.10 -2.05
N GLU A 568 8.62 -17.23 -1.37
CA GLU A 568 9.26 -16.20 -0.55
C GLU A 568 9.69 -14.94 -1.33
N ARG A 569 9.80 -15.01 -2.67
CA ARG A 569 10.17 -13.86 -3.51
C ARG A 569 8.98 -13.04 -3.99
N PHE A 570 7.77 -13.58 -3.92
CA PHE A 570 6.57 -12.92 -4.43
C PHE A 570 5.90 -12.07 -3.35
N GLY A 571 5.31 -10.95 -3.76
CA GLY A 571 4.42 -10.18 -2.90
C GLY A 571 3.17 -10.93 -2.49
N LEU A 572 2.55 -10.54 -1.36
CA LEU A 572 1.33 -11.20 -0.89
C LEU A 572 0.17 -11.00 -1.89
N SER A 573 0.04 -9.79 -2.44
CA SER A 573 -0.90 -9.45 -3.51
C SER A 573 -0.66 -10.25 -4.80
N GLN A 574 0.60 -10.43 -5.21
CA GLN A 574 0.97 -11.24 -6.39
C GLN A 574 0.61 -12.72 -6.17
N LEU A 575 0.93 -13.27 -4.99
CA LEU A 575 0.57 -14.66 -4.64
C LEU A 575 -0.95 -14.88 -4.69
N HIS A 576 -1.73 -13.90 -4.23
CA HIS A 576 -3.20 -13.95 -4.30
C HIS A 576 -3.72 -13.91 -5.75
N GLN A 577 -3.16 -13.04 -6.59
CA GLN A 577 -3.53 -12.97 -8.01
C GLN A 577 -3.19 -14.28 -8.74
N LEU A 578 -2.00 -14.84 -8.51
CA LEU A 578 -1.58 -16.13 -9.06
C LEU A 578 -2.49 -17.26 -8.58
N ARG A 579 -2.80 -17.31 -7.27
CA ARG A 579 -3.78 -18.27 -6.73
C ARG A 579 -5.13 -18.15 -7.45
N GLY A 580 -5.60 -16.92 -7.70
CA GLY A 580 -6.86 -16.67 -8.40
C GLY A 580 -6.89 -17.07 -9.89
N ARG A 581 -5.76 -17.52 -10.46
CA ARG A 581 -5.70 -18.06 -11.83
C ARG A 581 -6.26 -19.48 -11.95
N VAL A 582 -6.36 -20.21 -10.83
CA VAL A 582 -7.04 -21.51 -10.74
C VAL A 582 -8.39 -21.39 -10.03
N GLY A 583 -9.22 -22.44 -10.04
CA GLY A 583 -10.54 -22.41 -9.39
C GLY A 583 -11.62 -21.67 -10.17
N ARG A 584 -11.54 -21.76 -11.51
CA ARG A 584 -12.53 -21.20 -12.45
C ARG A 584 -13.50 -22.25 -13.01
N GLY A 585 -13.16 -23.54 -12.91
CA GLY A 585 -14.06 -24.66 -13.20
C GLY A 585 -14.84 -25.12 -11.97
N ALA A 586 -15.65 -26.18 -12.12
CA ALA A 586 -16.39 -26.82 -11.03
C ALA A 586 -15.51 -27.73 -10.14
N ASP A 587 -14.31 -28.04 -10.62
CA ASP A 587 -13.36 -28.93 -9.95
C ASP A 587 -12.67 -28.27 -8.76
N GLN A 588 -12.31 -29.09 -7.77
CA GLN A 588 -11.50 -28.65 -6.65
C GLN A 588 -10.14 -28.19 -7.16
N SER A 589 -9.74 -26.97 -6.81
CA SER A 589 -8.46 -26.41 -7.20
C SER A 589 -7.49 -26.29 -6.03
N TYR A 590 -6.21 -26.33 -6.34
CA TYR A 590 -5.11 -26.40 -5.38
C TYR A 590 -4.04 -25.36 -5.70
N CYS A 591 -3.50 -24.73 -4.67
CA CYS A 591 -2.36 -23.82 -4.77
C CYS A 591 -1.25 -24.30 -3.85
N VAL A 592 -0.09 -24.63 -4.41
CA VAL A 592 1.08 -25.14 -3.70
C VAL A 592 2.16 -24.05 -3.70
N LEU A 593 2.49 -23.56 -2.51
CA LEU A 593 3.56 -22.59 -2.29
C LEU A 593 4.83 -23.34 -1.93
N MET A 594 5.83 -23.33 -2.81
CA MET A 594 7.13 -23.99 -2.61
C MET A 594 8.17 -22.98 -2.12
N THR A 595 8.88 -23.32 -1.04
CA THR A 595 9.96 -22.47 -0.49
C THR A 595 11.15 -23.26 0.00
N GLY A 596 12.28 -22.58 0.19
CA GLY A 596 13.38 -23.07 1.02
C GLY A 596 13.05 -23.10 2.53
N TYR A 597 13.98 -23.60 3.35
CA TYR A 597 13.82 -23.68 4.81
C TYR A 597 14.14 -22.36 5.55
N LYS A 598 15.00 -21.52 4.96
CA LYS A 598 15.44 -20.26 5.59
C LYS A 598 14.43 -19.16 5.27
N LEU A 599 13.50 -18.90 6.18
CA LEU A 599 12.46 -17.88 6.02
C LEU A 599 12.58 -16.80 7.08
N SER A 600 12.45 -15.54 6.66
CA SER A 600 12.31 -14.42 7.60
C SER A 600 10.95 -14.48 8.32
N LYS A 601 10.81 -13.77 9.45
CA LYS A 601 9.54 -13.69 10.19
C LYS A 601 8.42 -13.11 9.33
N ASP A 602 8.71 -12.10 8.52
CA ASP A 602 7.72 -11.44 7.66
C ASP A 602 7.30 -12.36 6.52
N THR A 603 8.26 -13.05 5.89
CA THR A 603 8.00 -14.06 4.86
C THR A 603 7.11 -15.19 5.40
N ARG A 604 7.39 -15.67 6.61
CA ARG A 604 6.59 -16.72 7.26
C ARG A 604 5.15 -16.24 7.50
N THR A 605 4.99 -15.05 8.07
CA THR A 605 3.67 -14.44 8.30
C THR A 605 2.87 -14.30 7.00
N ARG A 606 3.54 -13.93 5.90
CA ARG A 606 2.94 -13.81 4.57
C ARG A 606 2.43 -15.15 4.03
N LEU A 607 3.26 -16.20 4.11
CA LEU A 607 2.90 -17.54 3.63
C LEU A 607 1.79 -18.17 4.47
N GLU A 608 1.87 -18.04 5.80
CA GLU A 608 0.82 -18.49 6.72
C GLU A 608 -0.50 -17.80 6.44
N THR A 609 -0.48 -16.50 6.11
CA THR A 609 -1.67 -15.74 5.71
C THR A 609 -2.29 -16.31 4.42
N MET A 610 -1.48 -16.58 3.39
CA MET A 610 -1.96 -17.18 2.13
C MET A 610 -2.60 -18.55 2.32
N VAL A 611 -2.07 -19.35 3.24
CA VAL A 611 -2.61 -20.68 3.57
C VAL A 611 -3.91 -20.56 4.39
N ARG A 612 -3.97 -19.62 5.34
CA ARG A 612 -5.08 -19.47 6.28
C ARG A 612 -6.36 -18.96 5.62
N THR A 613 -6.25 -17.95 4.75
CA THR A 613 -7.43 -17.23 4.23
C THR A 613 -7.48 -17.23 2.71
N ASN A 614 -8.70 -17.39 2.18
CA ASN A 614 -8.98 -17.18 0.76
C ASN A 614 -9.52 -15.77 0.48
N ASN A 615 -9.80 -14.97 1.50
CA ASN A 615 -10.39 -13.64 1.35
C ASN A 615 -9.32 -12.62 0.93
N GLY A 616 -9.43 -12.12 -0.31
CA GLY A 616 -8.48 -11.14 -0.82
C GLY A 616 -8.43 -9.82 -0.05
N PHE A 617 -9.49 -9.39 0.63
CA PHE A 617 -9.48 -8.17 1.46
C PHE A 617 -8.64 -8.34 2.72
N GLU A 618 -8.74 -9.48 3.38
CA GLU A 618 -7.91 -9.79 4.56
C GLU A 618 -6.43 -9.88 4.18
N ILE A 619 -6.13 -10.48 3.02
CA ILE A 619 -4.79 -10.57 2.45
C ILE A 619 -4.23 -9.17 2.19
N ALA A 620 -5.02 -8.28 1.59
CA ALA A 620 -4.60 -6.91 1.31
C ALA A 620 -4.30 -6.11 2.58
N ASP A 621 -5.14 -6.23 3.60
CA ASP A 621 -4.91 -5.57 4.90
C ASP A 621 -3.62 -6.05 5.57
N ILE A 622 -3.29 -7.33 5.45
CA ILE A 622 -2.05 -7.89 5.99
C ILE A 622 -0.85 -7.47 5.13
N ASP A 623 -0.98 -7.41 3.80
CA ASP A 623 0.09 -6.93 2.89
C ASP A 623 0.47 -5.48 3.24
N LEU A 624 -0.54 -4.62 3.48
CA LEU A 624 -0.31 -3.25 3.91
C LEU A 624 0.40 -3.16 5.26
N LYS A 625 0.08 -4.04 6.22
CA LYS A 625 0.77 -4.10 7.52
C LYS A 625 2.21 -4.56 7.42
N LEU A 626 2.50 -5.48 6.50
CA LEU A 626 3.86 -6.02 6.30
C LEU A 626 4.75 -5.07 5.50
N ARG A 627 4.22 -4.44 4.44
CA ARG A 627 4.97 -3.54 3.55
C ARG A 627 5.04 -2.09 4.03
N GLY A 628 4.01 -1.64 4.76
CA GLY A 628 3.74 -0.22 4.95
C GLY A 628 3.17 0.43 3.67
N PRO A 629 2.64 1.66 3.76
CA PRO A 629 1.92 2.32 2.66
C PRO A 629 2.80 2.74 1.47
N GLY A 630 4.12 2.85 1.64
CA GLY A 630 5.02 3.45 0.63
C GLY A 630 5.37 2.57 -0.58
N ASP A 631 5.25 1.24 -0.47
CA ASP A 631 5.81 0.29 -1.47
C ASP A 631 4.76 -0.30 -2.44
N LEU A 632 3.47 0.01 -2.25
CA LEU A 632 2.37 -0.55 -3.05
C LEU A 632 2.25 0.05 -4.47
N MET A 633 2.91 1.17 -4.77
CA MET A 633 2.70 1.90 -6.03
C MET A 633 3.90 1.92 -6.98
N GLY A 634 4.96 1.18 -6.68
CA GLY A 634 6.17 1.19 -7.50
C GLY A 634 6.95 2.50 -7.37
N THR A 635 8.25 2.40 -7.49
CA THR A 635 9.27 3.42 -7.21
C THR A 635 9.22 4.70 -8.07
N GLN A 636 8.16 4.95 -8.84
CA GLN A 636 7.99 6.16 -9.66
C GLN A 636 6.72 6.98 -9.38
N GLN A 637 5.84 6.56 -8.47
CA GLN A 637 4.69 7.38 -8.02
C GLN A 637 4.87 7.80 -6.55
N SER A 638 6.06 8.28 -6.20
CA SER A 638 6.41 8.78 -4.87
C SER A 638 5.80 10.17 -4.57
N GLY A 639 4.47 10.29 -4.67
CA GLY A 639 3.74 11.52 -4.34
C GLY A 639 2.48 11.27 -3.53
N VAL A 640 2.34 10.08 -2.96
CA VAL A 640 1.03 9.47 -2.74
C VAL A 640 0.47 9.70 -1.34
N LEU A 641 1.24 10.19 -0.35
CA LEU A 641 0.78 10.86 0.89
C LEU A 641 2.00 10.92 1.83
N ASP A 642 2.63 12.08 1.97
CA ASP A 642 3.66 12.30 3.00
C ASP A 642 2.97 12.46 4.36
N LEU A 643 2.48 11.35 4.92
CA LEU A 643 1.98 11.32 6.30
C LEU A 643 3.16 11.53 7.25
N LEU A 644 3.05 12.55 8.09
CA LEU A 644 4.08 12.92 9.06
C LEU A 644 4.03 12.00 10.28
N ILE A 645 2.83 11.59 10.72
CA ILE A 645 2.66 10.80 11.95
C ILE A 645 1.68 9.63 11.82
N ALA A 646 0.66 9.74 10.99
CA ALA A 646 -0.32 8.67 10.80
C ALA A 646 0.24 7.54 9.94
N ASP A 647 -0.19 6.32 10.26
CA ASP A 647 0.16 5.10 9.55
C ASP A 647 -1.14 4.41 9.11
N LEU A 648 -1.44 4.45 7.81
CA LEU A 648 -2.69 3.89 7.26
C LEU A 648 -2.86 2.39 7.51
N ALA A 649 -1.78 1.67 7.80
CA ALA A 649 -1.82 0.26 8.14
C ALA A 649 -2.28 -0.01 9.59
N LYS A 650 -1.96 0.92 10.50
CA LYS A 650 -2.23 0.79 11.94
C LYS A 650 -3.44 1.61 12.39
N ASP A 651 -3.65 2.76 11.77
CA ASP A 651 -4.57 3.81 12.23
C ASP A 651 -5.93 3.79 11.50
N GLY A 652 -6.33 2.64 10.94
CA GLY A 652 -7.56 2.52 10.16
C GLY A 652 -8.84 2.93 10.90
N LYS A 653 -8.89 2.71 12.23
CA LYS A 653 -10.00 3.19 13.07
C LYS A 653 -10.03 4.72 13.16
N ILE A 654 -8.87 5.34 13.38
CA ILE A 654 -8.74 6.80 13.45
C ILE A 654 -9.18 7.40 12.11
N LEU A 655 -8.73 6.84 11.00
CA LEU A 655 -9.12 7.28 9.65
C LEU A 655 -10.65 7.24 9.44
N ALA A 656 -11.31 6.16 9.87
CA ALA A 656 -12.75 6.02 9.71
C ALA A 656 -13.51 7.09 10.49
N GLU A 657 -13.14 7.32 11.75
CA GLU A 657 -13.72 8.38 12.60
C GLU A 657 -13.42 9.78 12.07
N SER A 658 -12.18 10.06 11.68
CA SER A 658 -11.79 11.34 11.07
C SER A 658 -12.56 11.63 9.78
N ARG A 659 -12.83 10.61 8.94
CA ARG A 659 -13.68 10.77 7.76
C ARG A 659 -15.13 11.03 8.12
N ALA A 660 -15.68 10.31 9.09
CA ALA A 660 -17.06 10.52 9.54
C ALA A 660 -17.25 11.95 10.06
N ALA A 661 -16.33 12.43 10.90
CA ALA A 661 -16.29 13.81 11.37
C ALA A 661 -16.23 14.84 10.23
N ALA A 662 -15.36 14.61 9.24
CA ALA A 662 -15.24 15.51 8.09
C ALA A 662 -16.49 15.53 7.22
N GLN A 663 -17.14 14.37 7.03
CA GLN A 663 -18.38 14.26 6.26
C GLN A 663 -19.55 14.95 6.96
N GLU A 664 -19.68 14.76 8.27
CA GLU A 664 -20.72 15.39 9.08
C GLU A 664 -20.58 16.92 9.04
N LEU A 665 -19.35 17.42 9.20
CA LEU A 665 -19.07 18.85 9.10
C LEU A 665 -19.37 19.41 7.70
N LEU A 666 -19.05 18.71 6.61
CA LEU A 666 -19.38 19.17 5.26
C LEU A 666 -20.87 19.07 4.93
N ASN A 667 -21.62 18.17 5.57
CA ASN A 667 -23.07 18.08 5.40
C ASN A 667 -23.78 19.26 6.09
N ASP A 668 -23.26 19.71 7.23
CA ASP A 668 -23.82 20.79 8.03
C ASP A 668 -23.33 22.19 7.61
N ASP A 669 -22.08 22.32 7.16
CA ASP A 669 -21.45 23.57 6.74
C ASP A 669 -20.50 23.37 5.53
N PRO A 670 -21.05 23.15 4.31
CA PRO A 670 -20.26 22.83 3.12
C PRO A 670 -19.16 23.87 2.80
N ASP A 671 -19.44 25.14 3.07
CA ASP A 671 -18.55 26.28 2.77
C ASP A 671 -17.67 26.69 3.95
N LEU A 672 -17.76 26.00 5.10
CA LEU A 672 -17.06 26.36 6.34
C LEU A 672 -17.33 27.81 6.77
N SER A 673 -18.59 28.23 6.62
CA SER A 673 -19.07 29.59 6.85
C SER A 673 -19.36 29.86 8.33
N LYS A 674 -19.69 28.83 9.11
CA LYS A 674 -20.13 28.96 10.50
C LYS A 674 -18.99 29.42 11.42
N PRO A 675 -19.26 30.29 12.42
CA PRO A 675 -18.23 30.79 13.34
C PRO A 675 -17.48 29.68 14.10
N LEU A 676 -18.18 28.60 14.46
CA LEU A 676 -17.60 27.44 15.16
C LEU A 676 -16.52 26.72 14.35
N ASN A 677 -16.56 26.84 13.01
CA ASN A 677 -15.61 26.23 12.08
C ASN A 677 -14.54 27.21 11.59
N ALA A 678 -14.46 28.42 12.15
CA ALA A 678 -13.52 29.45 11.72
C ALA A 678 -12.05 28.98 11.82
N ASN A 679 -11.71 28.22 12.87
CA ASN A 679 -10.36 27.64 13.05
C ASN A 679 -9.99 26.70 11.90
N ILE A 680 -10.92 25.84 11.50
CA ILE A 680 -10.74 24.88 10.40
C ILE A 680 -10.55 25.63 9.08
N ARG A 681 -11.38 26.65 8.82
CA ARG A 681 -11.25 27.50 7.62
C ARG A 681 -9.91 28.23 7.58
N GLN A 682 -9.51 28.85 8.68
CA GLN A 682 -8.22 29.55 8.77
C GLN A 682 -7.04 28.60 8.55
N HIS A 683 -7.10 27.40 9.14
CA HIS A 683 -6.07 26.39 8.93
C HIS A 683 -5.96 26.02 7.44
N ILE A 684 -7.08 25.70 6.78
CA ILE A 684 -7.10 25.38 5.34
C ILE A 684 -6.52 26.51 4.49
N LEU A 685 -6.86 27.77 4.78
CA LEU A 685 -6.34 28.94 4.06
C LEU A 685 -4.85 29.19 4.29
N SER A 686 -4.31 28.73 5.42
CA SER A 686 -2.88 28.86 5.75
C SER A 686 -2.01 27.77 5.11
N LEU A 687 -2.60 26.67 4.66
CA LEU A 687 -1.88 25.63 3.93
C LEU A 687 -1.48 26.16 2.53
N PRO A 688 -0.25 25.91 2.06
CA PRO A 688 0.16 26.31 0.72
C PRO A 688 -0.77 25.72 -0.34
N ALA A 689 -1.20 26.52 -1.32
CA ALA A 689 -1.99 26.04 -2.46
C ALA A 689 -1.30 24.89 -3.23
N THR A 690 0.02 24.76 -3.06
CA THR A 690 0.89 23.74 -3.67
C THR A 690 1.14 22.51 -2.80
N ALA A 691 0.66 22.45 -1.55
CA ALA A 691 0.85 21.30 -0.64
C ALA A 691 -0.02 20.11 -1.06
N VAL A 692 0.33 19.53 -2.20
CA VAL A 692 -0.38 18.51 -2.96
C VAL A 692 -1.60 19.07 -3.70
N ASN A 693 -1.34 19.54 -4.92
CA ASN A 693 -2.36 19.90 -5.88
C ASN A 693 -2.92 18.61 -6.51
N TRP A 694 -3.78 17.90 -5.77
CA TRP A 694 -4.47 16.69 -6.22
C TRP A 694 -5.36 16.92 -7.45
N SER A 695 -5.64 18.19 -7.79
CA SER A 695 -6.43 18.59 -8.97
C SER A 695 -5.82 18.11 -10.30
N ARG A 696 -4.52 17.74 -10.31
CA ARG A 696 -3.82 17.21 -11.49
C ARG A 696 -3.45 15.73 -11.41
N ILE A 697 -3.76 15.03 -10.31
CA ILE A 697 -3.39 13.61 -10.09
C ILE A 697 -4.61 12.67 -10.24
N SER A 698 -5.78 13.20 -10.57
CA SER A 698 -6.96 12.38 -10.88
C SER A 698 -7.41 12.52 -12.32
#